data_AF-A0AAN6L1F5-F1
#
_entry.id   AF-A0AAN6L1F5-F1
#
_cell.length_a   1.000
_cell.length_b   1.000
_cell.length_c   1.000
_cell.angle_alpha   90.00
_cell.angle_beta   90.00
_cell.angle_gamma   90.00
#
_symmetry.space_group_name_H-M   'P 1'
#
loop_
_entity.id
_entity.type
_entity.pdbx_description
1 polymer ?
#
loop_
_entity_poly.entity_id
_entity_poly.type
_entity_poly.pdbx_seq_one_letter_code
_entity_poly.pdbx_strand_id
1 'polypeptide(L)'
;MRERNLRKQALESGKTQSRKARETLSTPSSSRATSAVPSPRAGGGGSNVPSRNVSDDESEMSDATQWSTNSIDEMLALPAEEDGAQEEVWRAALEGRIEELCDRKRSSAQGREEALLWFSTALVRHYAADEVRGRREELVVALLKSVKGGQTERETVLALKALALVLVTEPSDTLCEALAGPMKACINDAQHVAEKIGAIHALGVVTFFGGASEEATAEVMDFFLDIISSDGAVIEEADNADIVTAALEEWGFLATQLEDMEETTEAAMETFVDQLESASVDVQVAAGDNIALLFEKSYTEAESDDEPPDEDEDLDEDVKNGSAPRMIKRYTVYRQQHQLSATLSDLAKASSKRLSKKDRKQLHLSFADIARTVERPTRGPRYSTALDEEGREMGSRLKVALHGGGRMTIDRWWKLHRLNGLKRLLREGFLVHYEFNQVVYESLPVVVEDDVAGYKQNFLPYHFKQTITAHRNPLAITMAPLQGLTFGVEIEVIAAWPRTVNPDHPIPSPLKAIYSQLTSAGVPVTLSESGWEARAANFTHWHLKNDLIALSPAELAAFPRGSYTSESVELASRRFDFYHDDWRGEIKRVLQALSQLEQNPGARFFTNASTGLHVHVADHDRGLPLRAAKNLLQLATAFERCLDALHAANRIAYPRVFSHDGGGNSIGDFWCAPLSWFHRANGQTSADANLYDWLAAIEDQPSLPALNTGICGLTEDIAEAGGMFHRTAYGHNSAYNLDNLYPHFAGERYTGTLEFRQHAGTMDYLEVVHWIVLTTGMVRYCAAVEPVPFLTLCAYGVDRRVGLRGLLTAMQCPADTVGYFAQDDDDDDAEAVIGFLGSGDVFSTAAPVVLEELDDLMAHNEVESSDRLVGAELRRAVVAEKDYGFDPAIEVCRPFEESIPRYYAEASLPGVVVLGERYVNVEEADSRARAGVWRRLASEYRGEVSRS
;
A
#
# COMPACT_ATOMS: atom_id res chain seq x y z
N MET A 1 8.45 50.31 5.68
CA MET A 1 8.49 50.49 4.20
C MET A 1 9.58 51.45 3.67
N ARG A 2 10.18 52.35 4.47
CA ARG A 2 11.27 53.26 4.00
C ARG A 2 12.71 52.77 4.26
N GLU A 3 12.94 51.88 5.23
CA GLU A 3 14.28 51.34 5.50
C GLU A 3 14.67 50.15 4.60
N ARG A 4 13.71 49.33 4.15
CA ARG A 4 13.95 48.19 3.24
C ARG A 4 14.45 48.64 1.85
N ASN A 5 14.08 49.86 1.41
CA ASN A 5 14.52 50.44 0.14
C ASN A 5 15.96 51.00 0.16
N LEU A 6 16.51 51.31 1.34
CA LEU A 6 17.87 51.87 1.44
C LEU A 6 18.95 50.79 1.40
N ARG A 7 18.62 49.54 1.78
CA ARG A 7 19.52 48.38 1.60
C ARG A 7 19.58 47.89 0.16
N LYS A 8 18.47 47.94 -0.60
CA LYS A 8 18.41 47.55 -2.02
C LYS A 8 19.26 48.47 -2.92
N GLN A 9 19.39 49.75 -2.59
CA GLN A 9 20.20 50.71 -3.35
C GLN A 9 21.71 50.67 -3.09
N ALA A 10 22.17 49.99 -2.02
CA ALA A 10 23.59 49.96 -1.66
C ALA A 10 24.35 48.75 -2.26
N LEU A 11 23.65 47.78 -2.87
CA LEU A 11 24.22 46.53 -3.40
C LEU A 11 24.18 46.42 -4.94
N GLU A 12 23.64 47.41 -5.66
CA GLU A 12 23.63 47.44 -7.15
C GLU A 12 25.01 47.68 -7.82
N SER A 13 26.11 47.59 -7.06
CA SER A 13 27.47 47.91 -7.51
C SER A 13 28.42 46.72 -7.34
N GLY A 14 28.15 45.62 -8.06
CA GLY A 14 29.00 44.43 -8.03
C GLY A 14 28.80 43.48 -9.21
N LYS A 15 28.52 44.00 -10.41
CA LYS A 15 28.31 43.18 -11.62
C LYS A 15 29.55 42.38 -12.00
N THR A 16 29.40 41.08 -12.23
CA THR A 16 30.24 40.32 -13.15
C THR A 16 29.88 40.71 -14.60
N GLN A 17 30.76 41.54 -15.18
CA GLN A 17 31.01 41.78 -16.61
C GLN A 17 29.86 42.28 -17.53
N SER A 18 29.99 43.56 -17.89
CA SER A 18 29.27 44.30 -18.93
C SER A 18 29.48 43.76 -20.37
N ARG A 19 28.42 43.86 -21.19
CA ARG A 19 28.26 43.53 -22.62
C ARG A 19 29.33 44.05 -23.62
N LYS A 20 30.42 44.71 -23.19
CA LYS A 20 31.38 45.40 -24.07
C LYS A 20 32.73 44.69 -24.31
N ALA A 21 32.97 43.52 -23.73
CA ALA A 21 34.23 42.77 -23.87
C ALA A 21 34.19 41.61 -24.90
N ARG A 22 33.12 41.47 -25.68
CA ARG A 22 32.92 40.30 -26.58
C ARG A 22 33.54 40.44 -27.99
N GLU A 23 34.14 41.58 -28.31
CA GLU A 23 34.78 41.80 -29.61
C GLU A 23 36.25 42.19 -29.44
N THR A 24 37.13 41.22 -29.24
CA THR A 24 38.50 41.22 -29.81
C THR A 24 39.24 39.92 -29.49
N LEU A 25 39.76 39.30 -30.56
CA LEU A 25 40.93 38.41 -30.63
C LEU A 25 40.76 36.89 -30.32
N SER A 26 40.38 36.21 -31.39
CA SER A 26 41.00 35.02 -32.00
C SER A 26 42.23 34.33 -31.38
N THR A 27 42.14 33.00 -31.44
CA THR A 27 43.14 31.91 -31.62
C THR A 27 43.91 31.33 -30.41
N PRO A 28 43.87 29.99 -30.21
CA PRO A 28 44.68 29.25 -29.24
C PRO A 28 45.99 28.71 -29.86
N SER A 29 47.04 28.56 -29.05
CA SER A 29 48.22 27.75 -29.40
C SER A 29 48.70 26.92 -28.21
N SER A 30 49.02 25.68 -28.55
CA SER A 30 49.36 24.51 -27.74
C SER A 30 50.73 24.55 -27.04
N SER A 31 50.86 23.73 -25.99
CA SER A 31 52.05 22.89 -25.78
C SER A 31 51.69 21.59 -25.03
N ARG A 32 52.33 20.50 -25.43
CA ARG A 32 51.94 19.08 -25.32
C ARG A 32 53.04 18.27 -24.61
N ALA A 33 52.68 17.06 -24.15
CA ALA A 33 53.49 15.83 -23.96
C ALA A 33 54.27 15.67 -22.64
N THR A 34 54.29 14.50 -21.95
CA THR A 34 54.68 13.11 -22.34
C THR A 34 54.14 12.10 -21.26
N SER A 35 53.37 11.03 -21.53
CA SER A 35 53.59 9.67 -22.08
C SER A 35 54.18 8.58 -21.14
N ALA A 36 53.45 7.46 -20.87
CA ALA A 36 53.87 6.04 -21.07
C ALA A 36 52.85 4.93 -20.60
N VAL A 37 52.03 4.38 -21.54
CA VAL A 37 51.74 2.97 -22.00
C VAL A 37 51.89 1.75 -21.01
N PRO A 38 51.24 0.54 -21.19
CA PRO A 38 49.84 0.11 -21.48
C PRO A 38 49.34 -1.14 -20.67
N SER A 39 48.09 -1.60 -20.90
CA SER A 39 47.68 -3.02 -20.76
C SER A 39 46.76 -3.48 -21.92
N PRO A 40 46.70 -4.78 -22.28
CA PRO A 40 46.46 -5.25 -23.65
C PRO A 40 45.06 -5.83 -23.96
N ARG A 41 44.75 -5.87 -25.27
CA ARG A 41 43.55 -6.43 -25.95
C ARG A 41 43.59 -7.95 -26.12
N ALA A 42 42.42 -8.58 -26.06
CA ALA A 42 41.95 -9.73 -26.88
C ALA A 42 40.42 -9.84 -26.67
N GLY A 43 39.50 -10.15 -27.58
CA GLY A 43 39.36 -10.45 -29.02
C GLY A 43 37.83 -10.52 -29.24
N GLY A 44 37.20 -9.95 -30.27
CA GLY A 44 37.13 -10.48 -31.63
C GLY A 44 35.95 -11.45 -31.81
N GLY A 45 34.82 -11.00 -32.36
CA GLY A 45 33.72 -11.86 -32.82
C GLY A 45 32.43 -11.09 -33.10
N GLY A 46 32.22 -10.68 -34.35
CA GLY A 46 31.01 -9.98 -34.76
C GLY A 46 29.89 -10.91 -35.24
N SER A 47 28.65 -10.45 -35.12
CA SER A 47 27.53 -10.89 -35.95
C SER A 47 26.55 -9.72 -36.14
N ASN A 48 26.38 -9.30 -37.39
CA ASN A 48 25.32 -8.40 -37.86
C ASN A 48 23.99 -9.15 -37.97
N VAL A 49 22.90 -8.63 -37.41
CA VAL A 49 21.50 -8.80 -37.89
C VAL A 49 20.68 -7.54 -37.51
N PRO A 50 19.73 -7.05 -38.33
CA PRO A 50 19.34 -5.64 -38.39
C PRO A 50 18.04 -5.28 -37.65
N SER A 51 18.00 -4.02 -37.19
CA SER A 51 16.86 -3.12 -36.97
C SER A 51 15.48 -3.73 -36.66
N ARG A 52 15.08 -3.69 -35.39
CA ARG A 52 13.71 -3.45 -34.92
C ARG A 52 13.77 -2.49 -33.73
N ASN A 53 12.86 -1.52 -33.72
CA ASN A 53 12.78 -0.37 -32.81
C ASN A 53 13.24 -0.68 -31.38
N VAL A 54 14.36 -0.08 -30.97
CA VAL A 54 14.77 -0.04 -29.56
C VAL A 54 14.10 1.18 -28.94
N SER A 55 13.12 0.92 -28.07
CA SER A 55 12.64 1.85 -27.06
C SER A 55 13.75 2.01 -26.03
N ASP A 56 14.51 3.10 -26.13
CA ASP A 56 15.67 3.43 -25.29
C ASP A 56 15.30 4.63 -24.40
N ASP A 57 14.35 4.41 -23.48
CA ASP A 57 13.88 5.44 -22.54
C ASP A 57 13.80 4.87 -21.11
N GLU A 58 14.67 3.90 -20.80
CA GLU A 58 14.89 3.40 -19.46
C GLU A 58 16.05 4.20 -18.81
N SER A 59 15.75 4.90 -17.72
CA SER A 59 16.69 5.47 -16.74
C SER A 59 17.63 6.61 -17.20
N GLU A 60 17.09 7.79 -17.51
CA GLU A 60 17.87 9.03 -17.52
C GLU A 60 17.17 10.15 -16.75
N MET A 61 16.96 9.96 -15.46
CA MET A 61 16.86 11.11 -14.56
C MET A 61 18.24 11.74 -14.43
N SER A 62 18.31 13.07 -14.56
CA SER A 62 19.56 13.81 -14.44
C SER A 62 20.23 13.47 -13.12
N ASP A 63 21.45 12.96 -13.22
CA ASP A 63 22.46 12.69 -12.19
C ASP A 63 22.92 14.00 -11.48
N ALA A 64 22.00 14.94 -11.28
CA ALA A 64 22.21 16.30 -10.76
C ALA A 64 21.40 16.57 -9.48
N THR A 65 20.46 15.69 -9.10
CA THR A 65 19.73 15.76 -7.82
C THR A 65 20.49 15.06 -6.68
N GLN A 66 21.69 14.55 -6.96
CA GLN A 66 22.61 14.06 -5.94
C GLN A 66 23.17 15.25 -5.17
N TRP A 67 23.19 15.15 -3.83
CA TRP A 67 23.85 16.08 -2.93
C TRP A 67 25.16 16.54 -3.57
N SER A 68 25.27 17.81 -3.96
CA SER A 68 26.42 18.35 -4.70
C SER A 68 27.66 18.47 -3.82
N THR A 69 28.17 17.32 -3.39
CA THR A 69 29.50 17.10 -2.85
C THR A 69 29.92 15.74 -3.40
N ASN A 70 30.57 15.73 -4.57
CA ASN A 70 31.09 14.52 -5.21
C ASN A 70 31.99 13.67 -4.27
N SER A 71 32.40 14.19 -3.11
CA SER A 71 33.22 13.52 -2.10
C SER A 71 32.46 12.69 -1.05
N ILE A 72 31.14 12.87 -0.89
CA ILE A 72 30.35 12.17 0.16
C ILE A 72 29.43 11.10 -0.45
N ASP A 73 29.15 11.17 -1.76
CA ASP A 73 28.38 10.13 -2.46
C ASP A 73 29.18 8.85 -2.73
N GLU A 74 30.45 8.99 -3.11
CA GLU A 74 31.44 7.88 -3.23
C GLU A 74 31.68 7.12 -1.90
N MET A 75 31.14 7.69 -0.83
CA MET A 75 31.45 7.48 0.56
C MET A 75 30.35 6.66 1.28
N LEU A 76 29.13 6.74 0.74
CA LEU A 76 27.97 5.88 1.06
C LEU A 76 27.76 4.78 0.00
N ALA A 77 28.52 4.80 -1.10
CA ALA A 77 28.53 3.75 -2.11
C ALA A 77 29.01 2.42 -1.48
N LEU A 78 28.19 1.39 -1.58
CA LEU A 78 28.39 0.15 -0.83
C LEU A 78 29.23 -0.85 -1.62
N PRO A 79 30.21 -1.51 -0.97
CA PRO A 79 30.70 -2.81 -1.43
C PRO A 79 29.55 -3.81 -1.34
N ALA A 80 29.37 -4.62 -2.39
CA ALA A 80 28.53 -5.80 -2.35
C ALA A 80 29.14 -6.80 -1.34
N GLU A 81 28.65 -6.81 -0.11
CA GLU A 81 28.83 -7.92 0.82
C GLU A 81 27.46 -8.54 1.15
N GLU A 82 27.49 -9.87 1.25
CA GLU A 82 26.37 -10.81 1.26
C GLU A 82 25.28 -10.43 2.27
N ASP A 83 24.13 -10.00 1.74
CA ASP A 83 22.95 -9.63 2.51
C ASP A 83 22.21 -10.90 2.96
N GLY A 84 22.51 -11.31 4.18
CA GLY A 84 21.87 -12.43 4.89
C GLY A 84 21.88 -12.23 6.41
N ALA A 85 22.06 -11.00 6.89
CA ALA A 85 22.08 -10.72 8.33
C ALA A 85 20.64 -10.71 8.90
N GLN A 86 20.39 -11.56 9.90
CA GLN A 86 19.11 -11.65 10.62
C GLN A 86 18.64 -10.27 11.15
N GLU A 87 17.32 -10.02 11.14
CA GLU A 87 16.70 -8.73 11.51
C GLU A 87 17.15 -8.21 12.89
N GLU A 88 17.40 -9.11 13.85
CA GLU A 88 17.88 -8.75 15.19
C GLU A 88 19.32 -8.21 15.22
N VAL A 89 20.17 -8.63 14.27
CA VAL A 89 21.60 -8.31 14.27
C VAL A 89 21.87 -6.86 13.87
N TRP A 90 21.19 -6.36 12.83
CA TRP A 90 21.38 -4.97 12.40
C TRP A 90 20.69 -3.99 13.36
N ARG A 91 19.55 -4.36 13.95
CA ARG A 91 18.86 -3.56 14.97
C ARG A 91 19.71 -3.41 16.23
N ALA A 92 20.31 -4.50 16.73
CA ALA A 92 21.24 -4.44 17.86
C ALA A 92 22.48 -3.60 17.56
N ALA A 93 23.02 -3.70 16.34
CA ALA A 93 24.14 -2.87 15.89
C ALA A 93 23.74 -1.38 15.82
N LEU A 94 22.51 -1.07 15.37
CA LEU A 94 21.98 0.29 15.32
C LEU A 94 21.80 0.88 16.71
N GLU A 95 21.23 0.14 17.65
CA GLU A 95 21.10 0.59 19.04
C GLU A 95 22.47 0.90 19.66
N GLY A 96 23.48 0.05 19.42
CA GLY A 96 24.85 0.30 19.85
C GLY A 96 25.45 1.58 19.27
N ARG A 97 25.14 1.91 18.00
CA ARG A 97 25.56 3.18 17.37
C ARG A 97 24.79 4.38 17.90
N ILE A 98 23.49 4.24 18.19
CA ILE A 98 22.69 5.28 18.85
C ILE A 98 23.29 5.58 20.23
N GLU A 99 23.66 4.56 21.01
CA GLU A 99 24.34 4.74 22.29
C GLU A 99 25.69 5.45 22.16
N GLU A 100 26.51 5.07 21.18
CA GLU A 100 27.79 5.75 20.90
C GLU A 100 27.63 7.23 20.50
N LEU A 101 26.60 7.54 19.70
CA LEU A 101 26.29 8.91 19.30
C LEU A 101 25.78 9.74 20.48
N CYS A 102 24.94 9.16 21.34
CA CYS A 102 24.43 9.83 22.55
C CYS A 102 25.51 10.01 23.63
N ASP A 103 26.30 8.97 23.93
CA ASP A 103 27.40 9.02 24.90
C ASP A 103 28.73 9.39 24.25
N ARG A 104 28.88 10.69 23.97
CA ARG A 104 30.10 11.25 23.35
C ARG A 104 31.38 11.11 24.21
N LYS A 105 31.33 10.55 25.43
CA LYS A 105 32.48 10.49 26.35
C LYS A 105 33.61 9.67 25.73
N ARG A 106 34.77 10.32 25.52
CA ARG A 106 36.01 9.73 24.98
C ARG A 106 35.96 9.37 23.48
N SER A 107 34.96 9.86 22.74
CA SER A 107 34.93 9.72 21.28
C SER A 107 35.94 10.64 20.58
N SER A 108 36.70 10.12 19.62
CA SER A 108 37.53 10.92 18.71
C SER A 108 36.66 11.53 17.60
N ALA A 109 37.16 12.57 16.89
CA ALA A 109 36.44 13.12 15.74
C ALA A 109 36.19 12.06 14.66
N GLN A 110 37.21 11.26 14.35
CA GLN A 110 37.12 10.15 13.40
C GLN A 110 36.09 9.10 13.83
N GLY A 111 36.04 8.72 15.12
CA GLY A 111 35.05 7.76 15.61
C GLY A 111 33.61 8.26 15.49
N ARG A 112 33.39 9.57 15.70
CA ARG A 112 32.07 10.18 15.49
C ARG A 112 31.67 10.20 14.02
N GLU A 113 32.59 10.49 13.11
CA GLU A 113 32.32 10.40 11.67
C GLU A 113 31.93 8.98 11.25
N GLU A 114 32.65 7.96 11.71
CA GLU A 114 32.37 6.56 11.39
C GLU A 114 31.00 6.13 11.97
N ALA A 115 30.67 6.55 13.19
CA ALA A 115 29.38 6.28 13.81
C ALA A 115 28.22 6.97 13.06
N LEU A 116 28.38 8.25 12.70
CA LEU A 116 27.37 9.01 11.95
C LEU A 116 27.15 8.44 10.54
N LEU A 117 28.23 8.01 9.87
CA LEU A 117 28.17 7.40 8.55
C LEU A 117 27.40 6.09 8.60
N TRP A 118 27.74 5.22 9.55
CA TRP A 118 27.04 3.94 9.73
C TRP A 118 25.58 4.16 10.08
N PHE A 119 25.28 5.04 11.05
CA PHE A 119 23.93 5.39 11.45
C PHE A 119 23.10 5.89 10.26
N SER A 120 23.63 6.84 9.50
CA SER A 120 22.94 7.37 8.32
C SER A 120 22.70 6.28 7.26
N THR A 121 23.66 5.36 7.07
CA THR A 121 23.52 4.25 6.12
C THR A 121 22.43 3.28 6.56
N ALA A 122 22.37 2.96 7.85
CA ALA A 122 21.35 2.07 8.41
C ALA A 122 19.94 2.67 8.25
N LEU A 123 19.75 3.96 8.56
CA LEU A 123 18.45 4.61 8.37
C LEU A 123 18.08 4.78 6.89
N VAL A 124 19.05 4.86 5.96
CA VAL A 124 18.74 4.87 4.53
C VAL A 124 18.26 3.49 4.06
N ARG A 125 18.93 2.42 4.48
CA ARG A 125 18.64 1.05 4.02
C ARG A 125 17.44 0.40 4.69
N HIS A 126 17.13 0.78 5.93
CA HIS A 126 16.10 0.14 6.74
C HIS A 126 15.17 1.19 7.34
N TYR A 127 13.88 0.85 7.41
CA TYR A 127 12.91 1.64 8.16
C TYR A 127 12.99 1.27 9.65
N ALA A 128 13.63 2.14 10.44
CA ALA A 128 13.98 1.93 11.84
C ALA A 128 13.27 2.92 12.79
N ALA A 129 11.95 3.08 12.62
CA ALA A 129 11.17 4.05 13.40
C ALA A 129 11.12 3.72 14.90
N ASP A 130 11.00 2.44 15.26
CA ASP A 130 10.90 2.03 16.66
C ASP A 130 12.18 2.34 17.45
N GLU A 131 13.35 2.11 16.86
CA GLU A 131 14.66 2.42 17.45
C GLU A 131 14.86 3.93 17.62
N VAL A 132 14.43 4.72 16.63
CA VAL A 132 14.56 6.18 16.68
C VAL A 132 13.57 6.80 17.66
N ARG A 133 12.32 6.34 17.72
CA ARG A 133 11.23 6.95 18.51
C ARG A 133 11.59 7.08 19.99
N GLY A 134 12.15 6.03 20.59
CA GLY A 134 12.50 6.01 22.02
C GLY A 134 13.67 6.94 22.40
N ARG A 135 14.55 7.28 21.44
CA ARG A 135 15.79 8.04 21.67
C ARG A 135 15.85 9.34 20.87
N ARG A 136 14.77 9.73 20.17
CA ARG A 136 14.72 10.86 19.24
C ARG A 136 15.24 12.16 19.85
N GLU A 137 14.75 12.53 21.04
CA GLU A 137 15.17 13.78 21.70
C GLU A 137 16.66 13.76 22.05
N GLU A 138 17.17 12.62 22.53
CA GLU A 138 18.60 12.45 22.86
C GLU A 138 19.48 12.51 21.61
N LEU A 139 19.05 11.83 20.54
CA LEU A 139 19.71 11.84 19.23
C LEU A 139 19.76 13.26 18.66
N VAL A 140 18.63 13.98 18.66
CA VAL A 140 18.57 15.37 18.21
C VAL A 140 19.55 16.24 18.99
N VAL A 141 19.58 16.13 20.32
CA VAL A 141 20.52 16.87 21.16
C VAL A 141 21.97 16.48 20.86
N ALA A 142 22.27 15.20 20.63
CA ALA A 142 23.61 14.72 20.33
C ALA A 142 24.08 15.23 18.96
N LEU A 143 23.26 15.07 17.92
CA LEU A 143 23.54 15.51 16.56
C LEU A 143 23.69 17.04 16.48
N LEU A 144 22.85 17.81 17.18
CA LEU A 144 23.01 19.27 17.27
C LEU A 144 24.35 19.70 17.88
N LYS A 145 24.91 18.92 18.81
CA LYS A 145 26.25 19.22 19.34
C LYS A 145 27.35 18.96 18.29
N SER A 146 27.16 18.01 17.38
CA SER A 146 28.05 17.76 16.26
C SER A 146 27.90 18.84 15.17
N VAL A 147 26.68 19.34 14.93
CA VAL A 147 26.46 20.48 14.01
C VAL A 147 27.10 21.77 14.54
N LYS A 148 26.93 22.07 15.84
CA LYS A 148 27.42 23.34 16.43
C LYS A 148 28.92 23.33 16.76
N GLY A 149 29.52 22.16 16.90
CA GLY A 149 30.86 22.00 17.47
C GLY A 149 31.64 20.83 16.90
N GLY A 150 31.32 20.42 15.66
CA GLY A 150 32.06 19.41 14.92
C GLY A 150 33.51 19.85 14.71
N GLN A 151 34.44 18.90 14.77
CA GLN A 151 35.87 19.19 14.60
C GLN A 151 36.31 19.15 13.14
N THR A 152 35.48 18.57 12.29
CA THR A 152 35.74 18.36 10.86
C THR A 152 34.49 18.71 10.06
N GLU A 153 34.69 19.18 8.83
CA GLU A 153 33.62 19.43 7.84
C GLU A 153 32.70 18.21 7.69
N ARG A 154 33.33 17.04 7.64
CA ARG A 154 32.67 15.75 7.46
C ARG A 154 31.78 15.34 8.63
N GLU A 155 32.21 15.60 9.87
CA GLU A 155 31.38 15.35 11.06
C GLU A 155 30.11 16.21 11.02
N THR A 156 30.26 17.51 10.72
CA THR A 156 29.13 18.45 10.64
C THR A 156 28.15 18.03 9.54
N VAL A 157 28.63 17.74 8.33
CA VAL A 157 27.78 17.35 7.20
C VAL A 157 27.02 16.04 7.48
N LEU A 158 27.69 15.02 8.02
CA LEU A 158 27.02 13.76 8.37
C LEU A 158 25.98 13.96 9.49
N ALA A 159 26.24 14.85 10.45
CA ALA A 159 25.27 15.16 11.50
C ALA A 159 24.03 15.87 10.97
N LEU A 160 24.19 16.80 10.00
CA LEU A 160 23.08 17.46 9.31
C LEU A 160 22.22 16.44 8.55
N LYS A 161 22.85 15.52 7.83
CA LYS A 161 22.15 14.43 7.13
C LYS A 161 21.43 13.49 8.10
N ALA A 162 22.08 13.11 9.20
CA ALA A 162 21.50 12.26 10.22
C ALA A 162 20.26 12.89 10.87
N LEU A 163 20.27 14.21 11.12
CA LEU A 163 19.10 14.94 11.62
C LEU A 163 17.92 14.86 10.64
N ALA A 164 18.19 15.09 9.35
CA ALA A 164 17.19 14.99 8.30
C ALA A 164 16.61 13.55 8.21
N LEU A 165 17.46 12.52 8.27
CA LEU A 165 17.02 11.11 8.24
C LEU A 165 16.19 10.73 9.47
N VAL A 166 16.53 11.23 10.66
CA VAL A 166 15.74 11.02 11.88
C VAL A 166 14.32 11.57 11.69
N LEU A 167 14.17 12.78 11.14
CA LEU A 167 12.86 13.41 10.94
C LEU A 167 12.03 12.75 9.84
N VAL A 168 12.65 12.27 8.76
CA VAL A 168 11.93 11.51 7.72
C VAL A 168 11.50 10.15 8.22
N THR A 169 12.26 9.53 9.12
CA THR A 169 11.94 8.21 9.69
C THR A 169 10.87 8.30 10.78
N GLU A 170 10.93 9.31 11.63
CA GLU A 170 9.96 9.56 12.70
C GLU A 170 9.73 11.09 12.81
N PRO A 171 8.72 11.62 12.12
CA PRO A 171 8.45 13.07 12.10
C PRO A 171 8.02 13.58 13.47
N SER A 172 7.97 14.89 13.61
CA SER A 172 7.61 15.53 14.87
C SER A 172 6.94 16.86 14.63
N ASP A 173 5.91 17.18 15.42
CA ASP A 173 5.19 18.44 15.29
C ASP A 173 5.87 19.63 16.00
N THR A 174 6.99 19.40 16.70
CA THR A 174 7.57 20.39 17.63
C THR A 174 9.06 20.66 17.42
N LEU A 175 9.74 19.86 16.61
CA LEU A 175 11.20 19.94 16.48
C LEU A 175 11.67 21.07 15.54
N CYS A 176 10.82 21.59 14.66
CA CYS A 176 11.18 22.68 13.75
C CYS A 176 11.68 23.91 14.51
N GLU A 177 10.97 24.36 15.55
CA GLU A 177 11.36 25.54 16.34
C GLU A 177 12.76 25.39 16.96
N ALA A 178 13.07 24.18 17.45
CA ALA A 178 14.35 23.88 18.08
C ALA A 178 15.51 23.73 17.09
N LEU A 179 15.22 23.26 15.87
CA LEU A 179 16.22 22.90 14.86
C LEU A 179 16.48 23.99 13.83
N ALA A 180 15.47 24.79 13.45
CA ALA A 180 15.58 25.80 12.40
C ALA A 180 16.63 26.87 12.73
N GLY A 181 16.67 27.36 13.98
CA GLY A 181 17.67 28.33 14.43
C GLY A 181 19.13 27.82 14.27
N PRO A 182 19.47 26.64 14.81
CA PRO A 182 20.77 26.01 14.58
C PRO A 182 21.13 25.80 13.11
N MET A 183 20.20 25.40 12.25
CA MET A 183 20.48 25.25 10.81
C MET A 183 20.76 26.61 10.16
N LYS A 184 19.93 27.63 10.42
CA LYS A 184 20.16 29.01 9.94
C LYS A 184 21.52 29.55 10.39
N ALA A 185 21.92 29.30 11.64
CA ALA A 185 23.24 29.68 12.13
C ALA A 185 24.37 28.95 11.38
N CYS A 186 24.23 27.65 11.14
CA CYS A 186 25.20 26.88 10.35
C CYS A 186 25.33 27.43 8.92
N ILE A 187 24.22 27.77 8.26
CA ILE A 187 24.22 28.37 6.92
C ILE A 187 24.99 29.70 6.88
N ASN A 188 24.89 30.53 7.92
CA ASN A 188 25.57 31.83 7.98
C ASN A 188 27.04 31.73 8.41
N ASP A 189 27.33 30.92 9.44
CA ASP A 189 28.59 30.99 10.18
C ASP A 189 29.60 29.89 9.81
N ALA A 190 29.16 28.83 9.11
CA ALA A 190 30.03 27.71 8.73
C ALA A 190 31.22 28.16 7.87
N GLN A 191 32.36 27.50 8.04
CA GLN A 191 33.59 27.84 7.31
C GLN A 191 33.66 27.15 5.96
N HIS A 192 33.01 25.99 5.83
CA HIS A 192 33.05 25.17 4.62
C HIS A 192 31.72 25.26 3.87
N VAL A 193 31.82 25.43 2.54
CA VAL A 193 30.65 25.50 1.64
C VAL A 193 29.77 24.24 1.76
N ALA A 194 30.37 23.06 1.91
CA ALA A 194 29.62 21.81 2.05
C ALA A 194 28.74 21.77 3.31
N GLU A 195 29.19 22.38 4.41
CA GLU A 195 28.40 22.52 5.65
C GLU A 195 27.19 23.41 5.40
N LYS A 196 27.37 24.54 4.69
CA LYS A 196 26.29 25.46 4.32
C LYS A 196 25.24 24.77 3.43
N ILE A 197 25.68 24.06 2.39
CA ILE A 197 24.81 23.30 1.50
C ILE A 197 24.05 22.22 2.28
N GLY A 198 24.76 21.44 3.10
CA GLY A 198 24.13 20.41 3.94
C GLY A 198 23.11 20.99 4.92
N ALA A 199 23.36 22.19 5.44
CA ALA A 199 22.46 22.87 6.36
C ALA A 199 21.23 23.45 5.66
N ILE A 200 21.34 23.89 4.40
CA ILE A 200 20.20 24.29 3.56
C ILE A 200 19.26 23.09 3.38
N HIS A 201 19.78 21.95 2.93
CA HIS A 201 18.98 20.73 2.75
C HIS A 201 18.37 20.23 4.06
N ALA A 202 19.15 20.23 5.15
CA ALA A 202 18.64 19.84 6.45
C ALA A 202 17.54 20.80 6.94
N LEU A 203 17.65 22.11 6.71
CA LEU A 203 16.63 23.09 7.07
C LEU A 203 15.32 22.83 6.30
N GLY A 204 15.38 22.52 5.00
CA GLY A 204 14.19 22.17 4.23
C GLY A 204 13.46 20.95 4.79
N VAL A 205 14.19 19.86 5.06
CA VAL A 205 13.61 18.65 5.69
C VAL A 205 13.08 18.92 7.10
N VAL A 206 13.81 19.70 7.91
CA VAL A 206 13.39 20.11 9.26
C VAL A 206 12.10 20.91 9.23
N THR A 207 11.94 21.82 8.27
CA THR A 207 10.72 22.62 8.14
C THR A 207 9.56 21.74 7.68
N PHE A 208 9.77 20.84 6.72
CA PHE A 208 8.72 19.98 6.17
C PHE A 208 8.24 18.90 7.15
N PHE A 209 9.14 18.16 7.80
CA PHE A 209 8.82 17.03 8.68
C PHE A 209 8.92 17.34 10.19
N GLY A 210 9.33 18.55 10.54
CA GLY A 210 9.48 19.00 11.94
C GLY A 210 8.31 19.83 12.47
N GLY A 211 7.18 19.88 11.77
CA GLY A 211 5.95 20.50 12.27
C GLY A 211 5.94 22.02 12.18
N ALA A 212 6.55 22.60 11.15
CA ALA A 212 6.49 24.05 10.94
C ALA A 212 5.04 24.49 10.65
N SER A 213 4.65 25.65 11.19
CA SER A 213 3.44 26.33 10.71
C SER A 213 3.65 26.89 9.30
N GLU A 214 2.57 27.27 8.63
CA GLU A 214 2.65 27.91 7.30
C GLU A 214 3.47 29.20 7.35
N GLU A 215 3.33 30.00 8.42
CA GLU A 215 4.11 31.22 8.60
C GLU A 215 5.60 30.93 8.80
N ALA A 216 5.92 29.93 9.64
CA ALA A 216 7.31 29.53 9.86
C ALA A 216 7.95 28.97 8.57
N THR A 217 7.16 28.27 7.75
CA THR A 217 7.57 27.76 6.44
C THR A 217 7.85 28.92 5.48
N ALA A 218 6.95 29.91 5.41
CA ALA A 218 7.15 31.11 4.61
C ALA A 218 8.39 31.92 5.04
N GLU A 219 8.67 32.03 6.35
CA GLU A 219 9.88 32.68 6.85
C GLU A 219 11.18 31.97 6.44
N VAL A 220 11.16 30.63 6.35
CA VAL A 220 12.30 29.86 5.84
C VAL A 220 12.44 30.01 4.33
N MET A 221 11.33 30.03 3.60
CA MET A 221 11.32 30.31 2.16
C MET A 221 11.85 31.71 1.83
N ASP A 222 11.47 32.73 2.59
CA ASP A 222 12.00 34.09 2.45
C ASP A 222 13.52 34.12 2.68
N PHE A 223 14.02 33.36 3.66
CA PHE A 223 15.46 33.25 3.91
C PHE A 223 16.20 32.59 2.74
N PHE A 224 15.65 31.52 2.14
CA PHE A 224 16.21 30.95 0.92
C PHE A 224 16.14 31.93 -0.26
N LEU A 225 15.06 32.70 -0.38
CA LEU A 225 14.92 33.70 -1.44
C LEU A 225 15.93 34.84 -1.31
N ASP A 226 16.27 35.26 -0.09
CA ASP A 226 17.36 36.23 0.16
C ASP A 226 18.73 35.67 -0.27
N ILE A 227 18.99 34.37 -0.07
CA ILE A 227 20.22 33.71 -0.55
C ILE A 227 20.25 33.70 -2.09
N ILE A 228 19.14 33.32 -2.72
CA ILE A 228 19.03 33.22 -4.19
C ILE A 228 19.15 34.60 -4.85
N SER A 229 18.44 35.61 -4.34
CA SER A 229 18.45 36.96 -4.91
C SER A 229 19.79 37.71 -4.73
N SER A 230 20.62 37.26 -3.79
CA SER A 230 21.95 37.82 -3.54
C SER A 230 23.10 37.00 -4.15
N ASP A 231 22.80 35.97 -4.94
CA ASP A 231 23.78 35.01 -5.47
C ASP A 231 24.71 34.45 -4.38
N GLY A 232 24.16 34.16 -3.19
CA GLY A 232 24.89 33.66 -2.02
C GLY A 232 25.64 34.73 -1.20
N ALA A 233 25.66 36.00 -1.63
CA ALA A 233 26.41 37.06 -0.94
C ALA A 233 25.89 37.37 0.47
N VAL A 234 24.59 37.14 0.75
CA VAL A 234 24.01 37.38 2.08
C VAL A 234 24.60 36.46 3.17
N ILE A 235 25.20 35.33 2.77
CA ILE A 235 25.89 34.38 3.67
C ILE A 235 27.40 34.29 3.40
N GLU A 236 27.97 35.37 2.84
CA GLU A 236 29.39 35.52 2.52
C GLU A 236 29.94 34.53 1.47
N GLU A 237 29.07 33.97 0.61
CA GLU A 237 29.41 33.02 -0.46
C GLU A 237 29.00 33.54 -1.84
N ALA A 238 29.45 34.76 -2.17
CA ALA A 238 29.06 35.41 -3.42
C ALA A 238 29.47 34.60 -4.66
N ASP A 239 28.58 34.54 -5.65
CA ASP A 239 28.71 33.84 -6.93
C ASP A 239 28.86 32.30 -6.79
N ASN A 240 28.38 31.71 -5.69
CA ASN A 240 28.44 30.26 -5.47
C ASN A 240 27.19 29.55 -6.00
N ALA A 241 27.32 28.94 -7.19
CA ALA A 241 26.22 28.27 -7.86
C ALA A 241 25.63 27.08 -7.10
N ASP A 242 26.43 26.32 -6.35
CA ASP A 242 25.97 25.13 -5.63
C ASP A 242 25.05 25.52 -4.46
N ILE A 243 25.38 26.62 -3.76
CA ILE A 243 24.55 27.19 -2.69
C ILE A 243 23.23 27.72 -3.24
N VAL A 244 23.27 28.45 -4.35
CA VAL A 244 22.05 29.00 -4.98
C VAL A 244 21.15 27.87 -5.48
N THR A 245 21.74 26.81 -6.04
CA THR A 245 21.00 25.61 -6.46
C THR A 245 20.33 24.93 -5.28
N ALA A 246 21.05 24.66 -4.19
CA ALA A 246 20.49 24.05 -2.99
C ALA A 246 19.34 24.89 -2.40
N ALA A 247 19.50 26.23 -2.36
CA ALA A 247 18.45 27.12 -1.88
C ALA A 247 17.20 27.10 -2.79
N LEU A 248 17.37 27.07 -4.11
CA LEU A 248 16.27 26.94 -5.07
C LEU A 248 15.52 25.63 -4.90
N GLU A 249 16.24 24.52 -4.75
CA GLU A 249 15.67 23.19 -4.59
C GLU A 249 14.83 23.07 -3.30
N GLU A 250 15.35 23.56 -2.17
CA GLU A 250 14.62 23.51 -0.89
C GLU A 250 13.46 24.52 -0.85
N TRP A 251 13.60 25.67 -1.52
CA TRP A 251 12.48 26.59 -1.69
C TRP A 251 11.32 25.93 -2.45
N GLY A 252 11.62 25.23 -3.55
CA GLY A 252 10.64 24.50 -4.34
C GLY A 252 9.99 23.35 -3.57
N PHE A 253 10.79 22.60 -2.79
CA PHE A 253 10.30 21.53 -1.92
C PHE A 253 9.30 22.05 -0.87
N LEU A 254 9.64 23.12 -0.15
CA LEU A 254 8.76 23.73 0.87
C LEU A 254 7.51 24.36 0.26
N ALA A 255 7.62 24.97 -0.91
CA ALA A 255 6.47 25.52 -1.64
C ALA A 255 5.38 24.47 -1.86
N THR A 256 5.72 23.17 -1.97
CA THR A 256 4.73 22.09 -2.14
C THR A 256 3.84 21.86 -0.91
N GLN A 257 4.16 22.42 0.25
CA GLN A 257 3.38 22.32 1.48
C GLN A 257 2.32 23.42 1.61
N LEU A 258 2.49 24.55 0.91
CA LEU A 258 1.57 25.69 0.98
C LEU A 258 0.49 25.59 -0.11
N GLU A 259 -0.79 25.70 0.25
CA GLU A 259 -1.89 25.68 -0.73
C GLU A 259 -1.96 27.00 -1.51
N ASP A 260 -1.94 28.13 -0.80
CA ASP A 260 -1.91 29.47 -1.38
C ASP A 260 -0.48 30.04 -1.44
N MET A 261 -0.11 30.59 -2.59
CA MET A 261 1.20 31.19 -2.83
C MET A 261 1.12 32.59 -3.44
N GLU A 262 -0.07 33.22 -3.51
CA GLU A 262 -0.25 34.51 -4.19
C GLU A 262 0.71 35.59 -3.65
N GLU A 263 0.80 35.72 -2.32
CA GLU A 263 1.61 36.77 -1.67
C GLU A 263 3.12 36.60 -1.92
N THR A 264 3.60 35.35 -1.99
CA THR A 264 5.03 35.03 -2.14
C THR A 264 5.45 35.04 -3.61
N THR A 265 4.50 34.86 -4.54
CA THR A 265 4.78 34.67 -5.96
C THR A 265 5.45 35.88 -6.62
N GLU A 266 5.03 37.11 -6.33
CA GLU A 266 5.57 38.30 -7.03
C GLU A 266 7.08 38.45 -6.80
N ALA A 267 7.53 38.36 -5.54
CA ALA A 267 8.95 38.47 -5.19
C ALA A 267 9.78 37.27 -5.65
N ALA A 268 9.21 36.07 -5.56
CA ALA A 268 9.85 34.84 -6.02
C ALA A 268 10.06 34.85 -7.54
N MET A 269 9.06 35.25 -8.31
CA MET A 269 9.14 35.32 -9.77
C MET A 269 10.16 36.35 -10.27
N GLU A 270 10.25 37.53 -9.66
CA GLU A 270 11.32 38.49 -10.00
C GLU A 270 12.71 37.84 -9.85
N THR A 271 12.91 37.14 -8.75
CA THR A 271 14.19 36.48 -8.43
C THR A 271 14.48 35.32 -9.38
N PHE A 272 13.51 34.42 -9.63
CA PHE A 272 13.74 33.24 -10.47
C PHE A 272 13.96 33.61 -11.94
N VAL A 273 13.27 34.64 -12.45
CA VAL A 273 13.47 35.11 -13.81
C VAL A 273 14.87 35.68 -14.01
N ASP A 274 15.39 36.41 -13.02
CA ASP A 274 16.78 36.89 -13.06
C ASP A 274 17.77 35.71 -13.07
N GLN A 275 17.49 34.65 -12.31
CA GLN A 275 18.35 33.46 -12.25
C GLN A 275 18.36 32.60 -13.53
N LEU A 276 17.38 32.76 -14.43
CA LEU A 276 17.42 32.13 -15.75
C LEU A 276 18.59 32.61 -16.61
N GLU A 277 19.14 33.81 -16.33
CA GLU A 277 20.32 34.33 -17.03
C GLU A 277 21.66 33.87 -16.43
N SER A 278 21.64 33.01 -15.39
CA SER A 278 22.84 32.51 -14.71
C SER A 278 23.79 31.74 -15.65
N ALA A 279 25.08 31.72 -15.29
CA ALA A 279 26.08 30.93 -16.01
C ALA A 279 26.01 29.43 -15.68
N SER A 280 25.42 29.06 -14.55
CA SER A 280 25.25 27.67 -14.12
C SER A 280 23.95 27.09 -14.66
N VAL A 281 24.03 25.90 -15.25
CA VAL A 281 22.86 25.20 -15.78
C VAL A 281 21.98 24.67 -14.65
N ASP A 282 22.56 24.23 -13.54
CA ASP A 282 21.78 23.71 -12.41
C ASP A 282 20.95 24.81 -11.74
N VAL A 283 21.50 26.02 -11.61
CA VAL A 283 20.76 27.21 -11.15
C VAL A 283 19.61 27.55 -12.11
N GLN A 284 19.88 27.55 -13.42
CA GLN A 284 18.85 27.80 -14.43
C GLN A 284 17.71 26.79 -14.34
N VAL A 285 18.04 25.49 -14.25
CA VAL A 285 17.04 24.42 -14.20
C VAL A 285 16.22 24.49 -12.91
N ALA A 286 16.86 24.64 -11.75
CA ALA A 286 16.15 24.74 -10.47
C ALA A 286 15.24 25.98 -10.40
N ALA A 287 15.67 27.13 -10.94
CA ALA A 287 14.83 28.31 -11.08
C ALA A 287 13.65 28.07 -12.03
N GLY A 288 13.89 27.38 -13.15
CA GLY A 288 12.85 27.00 -14.10
C GLY A 288 11.79 26.05 -13.51
N ASP A 289 12.21 25.06 -12.74
CA ASP A 289 11.32 24.10 -12.07
C ASP A 289 10.44 24.79 -11.01
N ASN A 290 10.97 25.79 -10.30
CA ASN A 290 10.20 26.62 -9.37
C ASN A 290 9.21 27.54 -10.08
N ILE A 291 9.58 28.10 -11.24
CA ILE A 291 8.66 28.87 -12.09
C ILE A 291 7.50 27.96 -12.53
N ALA A 292 7.80 26.75 -13.00
CA ALA A 292 6.75 25.81 -13.41
C ALA A 292 5.80 25.43 -12.27
N LEU A 293 6.34 25.20 -11.06
CA LEU A 293 5.54 24.96 -9.85
C LEU A 293 4.61 26.14 -9.51
N LEU A 294 5.09 27.38 -9.60
CA LEU A 294 4.27 28.57 -9.34
C LEU A 294 3.15 28.73 -10.37
N PHE A 295 3.41 28.43 -11.64
CA PHE A 295 2.36 28.38 -12.66
C PHE A 295 1.33 27.30 -12.36
N GLU A 296 1.76 26.08 -11.99
CA GLU A 296 0.87 24.99 -11.58
C GLU A 296 -0.01 25.40 -10.38
N LYS A 297 0.58 25.97 -9.32
CA LYS A 297 -0.12 26.40 -8.10
C LYS A 297 -1.03 27.60 -8.28
N SER A 298 -0.88 28.37 -9.35
CA SER A 298 -1.81 29.46 -9.66
C SER A 298 -3.18 28.96 -10.15
N TYR A 299 -3.33 27.65 -10.36
CA TYR A 299 -4.57 27.00 -10.74
C TYR A 299 -5.00 26.02 -9.64
N THR A 300 -6.28 26.03 -9.29
CA THR A 300 -6.87 25.03 -8.40
C THR A 300 -8.09 24.40 -9.06
N GLU A 301 -8.59 23.30 -8.49
CA GLU A 301 -9.83 22.67 -8.97
C GLU A 301 -11.02 23.64 -8.80
N ALA A 302 -11.98 23.54 -9.72
CA ALA A 302 -13.22 24.31 -9.69
C ALA A 302 -14.16 23.83 -8.57
N GLU A 303 -14.64 24.75 -7.75
CA GLU A 303 -15.60 24.51 -6.67
C GLU A 303 -17.04 24.80 -7.11
N SER A 304 -18.04 24.41 -6.30
CA SER A 304 -19.47 24.58 -6.65
C SER A 304 -19.90 26.03 -6.85
N ASP A 305 -19.14 26.95 -6.27
CA ASP A 305 -19.42 28.38 -6.23
C ASP A 305 -18.66 29.15 -7.33
N ASP A 306 -17.79 28.47 -8.10
CA ASP A 306 -17.06 29.06 -9.22
C ASP A 306 -17.93 29.20 -10.48
N GLU A 307 -17.59 30.19 -11.32
CA GLU A 307 -18.34 30.47 -12.55
C GLU A 307 -18.29 29.28 -13.53
N PRO A 308 -19.41 28.95 -14.22
CA PRO A 308 -19.44 27.88 -15.21
C PRO A 308 -18.49 28.17 -16.38
N PRO A 309 -18.04 27.14 -17.11
CA PRO A 309 -17.16 27.33 -18.26
C PRO A 309 -17.83 28.16 -19.34
N ASP A 310 -17.11 29.16 -19.86
CA ASP A 310 -17.54 29.88 -21.06
C ASP A 310 -17.64 28.90 -22.25
N GLU A 311 -18.61 29.14 -23.16
CA GLU A 311 -18.81 28.30 -24.36
C GLU A 311 -17.55 28.24 -25.27
N ASP A 312 -16.65 29.21 -25.13
CA ASP A 312 -15.41 29.35 -25.91
C ASP A 312 -14.13 28.93 -25.14
N GLU A 313 -14.23 28.37 -23.93
CA GLU A 313 -13.06 27.91 -23.16
C GLU A 313 -12.38 26.69 -23.82
N ASP A 314 -11.11 26.82 -24.21
CA ASP A 314 -10.30 25.72 -24.77
C ASP A 314 -9.84 24.75 -23.66
N LEU A 315 -10.79 23.96 -23.15
CA LEU A 315 -10.55 22.91 -22.16
C LEU A 315 -9.79 21.72 -22.79
N ASP A 316 -8.87 21.11 -22.04
CA ASP A 316 -8.20 19.87 -22.45
C ASP A 316 -9.26 18.76 -22.69
N GLU A 317 -9.01 17.84 -23.63
CA GLU A 317 -9.98 16.79 -24.01
C GLU A 317 -10.41 15.94 -22.80
N ASP A 318 -9.50 15.70 -21.86
CA ASP A 318 -9.79 14.97 -20.61
C ASP A 318 -10.80 15.70 -19.71
N VAL A 319 -10.78 17.04 -19.70
CA VAL A 319 -11.75 17.87 -18.97
C VAL A 319 -13.10 17.87 -19.71
N LYS A 320 -13.08 17.97 -21.05
CA LYS A 320 -14.30 17.89 -21.89
C LYS A 320 -15.00 16.54 -21.76
N ASN A 321 -14.23 15.47 -21.60
CA ASN A 321 -14.71 14.10 -21.46
C ASN A 321 -15.05 13.72 -20.00
N GLY A 322 -14.86 14.65 -19.04
CA GLY A 322 -15.16 14.43 -17.61
C GLY A 322 -14.16 13.54 -16.87
N SER A 323 -12.98 13.28 -17.46
CA SER A 323 -11.91 12.46 -16.89
C SER A 323 -10.92 13.25 -16.03
N ALA A 324 -10.92 14.59 -16.11
CA ALA A 324 -10.09 15.46 -15.29
C ALA A 324 -10.90 16.66 -14.76
N PRO A 325 -10.65 17.13 -13.52
CA PRO A 325 -11.33 18.30 -12.98
C PRO A 325 -10.97 19.56 -13.77
N ARG A 326 -11.94 20.48 -13.92
CA ARG A 326 -11.68 21.80 -14.51
C ARG A 326 -10.80 22.59 -13.54
N MET A 327 -9.69 23.11 -14.05
CA MET A 327 -8.76 23.93 -13.29
C MET A 327 -9.04 25.41 -13.53
N ILE A 328 -9.14 26.19 -12.46
CA ILE A 328 -9.43 27.63 -12.50
C ILE A 328 -8.20 28.40 -12.06
N LYS A 329 -7.82 29.40 -12.85
CA LYS A 329 -6.75 30.33 -12.52
C LYS A 329 -7.19 31.25 -11.38
N ARG A 330 -6.46 31.22 -10.25
CA ARG A 330 -6.75 32.03 -9.06
C ARG A 330 -6.06 33.39 -9.08
N TYR A 331 -4.80 33.44 -9.51
CA TYR A 331 -4.03 34.70 -9.58
C TYR A 331 -3.07 34.73 -10.77
N THR A 332 -2.49 35.91 -11.03
CA THR A 332 -1.51 36.08 -12.12
C THR A 332 -0.09 35.97 -11.59
N VAL A 333 0.62 34.91 -12.00
CA VAL A 333 1.99 34.62 -11.56
C VAL A 333 3.00 35.68 -12.00
N TYR A 334 2.96 36.10 -13.26
CA TYR A 334 3.93 37.06 -13.78
C TYR A 334 3.35 37.96 -14.87
N ARG A 335 3.47 39.28 -14.68
CA ARG A 335 2.87 40.28 -15.59
C ARG A 335 3.50 40.27 -16.99
N GLN A 336 4.77 39.87 -17.12
CA GLN A 336 5.51 39.90 -18.40
C GLN A 336 5.66 38.50 -19.02
N GLN A 337 4.60 37.69 -19.01
CA GLN A 337 4.61 36.29 -19.48
C GLN A 337 5.17 36.12 -20.90
N HIS A 338 4.96 37.09 -21.81
CA HIS A 338 5.50 37.02 -23.17
C HIS A 338 7.04 37.11 -23.22
N GLN A 339 7.65 37.89 -22.32
CA GLN A 339 9.12 37.95 -22.23
C GLN A 339 9.66 36.66 -21.61
N LEU A 340 9.02 36.19 -20.53
CA LEU A 340 9.35 34.91 -19.90
C LEU A 340 9.31 33.75 -20.90
N SER A 341 8.23 33.65 -21.69
CA SER A 341 8.05 32.59 -22.69
C SER A 341 9.15 32.63 -23.76
N ALA A 342 9.60 33.83 -24.16
CA ALA A 342 10.72 33.98 -25.10
C ALA A 342 12.04 33.48 -24.48
N THR A 343 12.34 33.88 -23.24
CA THR A 343 13.54 33.43 -22.50
C THR A 343 13.54 31.90 -22.33
N LEU A 344 12.43 31.31 -21.91
CA LEU A 344 12.31 29.85 -21.76
C LEU A 344 12.47 29.11 -23.10
N SER A 345 11.90 29.65 -24.18
CA SER A 345 12.07 29.07 -25.53
C SER A 345 13.52 29.14 -26.02
N ASP A 346 14.23 30.23 -25.71
CA ASP A 346 15.64 30.39 -26.05
C ASP A 346 16.53 29.40 -25.29
N LEU A 347 16.25 29.16 -24.00
CA LEU A 347 16.93 28.15 -23.19
C LEU A 347 16.63 26.72 -23.67
N ALA A 348 15.37 26.43 -24.04
CA ALA A 348 14.98 25.15 -24.62
C ALA A 348 15.66 24.87 -25.98
N LYS A 349 16.05 25.91 -26.71
CA LYS A 349 16.76 25.83 -28.01
C LYS A 349 18.27 26.08 -27.89
N ALA A 350 18.82 26.17 -26.68
CA ALA A 350 20.21 26.57 -26.45
C ALA A 350 21.20 25.65 -27.18
N SER A 351 21.80 26.13 -28.27
CA SER A 351 22.73 25.34 -29.11
C SER A 351 24.20 25.71 -28.91
N SER A 352 24.51 26.43 -27.82
CA SER A 352 25.85 26.97 -27.57
C SER A 352 26.91 25.87 -27.53
N LYS A 353 27.96 26.03 -28.34
CA LYS A 353 29.15 25.17 -28.34
C LYS A 353 29.98 25.28 -27.06
N ARG A 354 29.67 26.24 -26.18
CA ARG A 354 30.36 26.45 -24.89
C ARG A 354 29.82 25.55 -23.76
N LEU A 355 28.62 25.01 -23.93
CA LEU A 355 27.99 24.12 -22.95
C LEU A 355 28.41 22.67 -23.21
N SER A 356 28.51 21.88 -22.13
CA SER A 356 28.80 20.45 -22.25
C SER A 356 27.64 19.74 -22.97
N LYS A 357 27.89 18.51 -23.46
CA LYS A 357 26.82 17.71 -24.08
C LYS A 357 25.75 17.32 -23.04
N LYS A 358 26.16 17.08 -21.78
CA LYS A 358 25.25 16.76 -20.65
C LYS A 358 24.36 17.96 -20.36
N ASP A 359 24.96 19.13 -20.11
CA ASP A 359 24.21 20.33 -19.71
C ASP A 359 23.28 20.81 -20.83
N ARG A 360 23.70 20.71 -22.10
CA ARG A 360 22.81 21.04 -23.22
C ARG A 360 21.59 20.13 -23.27
N LYS A 361 21.78 18.83 -23.05
CA LYS A 361 20.69 17.86 -23.01
C LYS A 361 19.74 18.17 -21.86
N GLN A 362 20.27 18.44 -20.66
CA GLN A 362 19.49 18.82 -19.48
C GLN A 362 18.68 20.10 -19.72
N LEU A 363 19.29 21.16 -20.27
CA LEU A 363 18.56 22.40 -20.63
C LEU A 363 17.43 22.15 -21.62
N HIS A 364 17.69 21.45 -22.73
CA HIS A 364 16.66 21.17 -23.74
C HIS A 364 15.50 20.40 -23.14
N LEU A 365 15.82 19.45 -22.27
CA LEU A 365 14.89 18.51 -21.70
C LEU A 365 14.03 19.14 -20.59
N SER A 366 14.61 19.96 -19.71
CA SER A 366 13.86 20.65 -18.65
C SER A 366 13.10 21.87 -19.20
N PHE A 367 13.74 22.73 -19.99
CA PHE A 367 13.10 23.97 -20.46
C PHE A 367 12.03 23.75 -21.52
N ALA A 368 12.05 22.62 -22.25
CA ALA A 368 10.91 22.24 -23.08
C ALA A 368 9.66 21.90 -22.24
N ASP A 369 9.84 21.31 -21.06
CA ASP A 369 8.73 20.99 -20.15
C ASP A 369 8.24 22.26 -19.44
N ILE A 370 9.16 23.05 -18.89
CA ILE A 370 8.86 24.32 -18.21
C ILE A 370 8.13 25.29 -19.15
N ALA A 371 8.62 25.48 -20.40
CA ALA A 371 7.97 26.36 -21.36
C ALA A 371 6.53 25.90 -21.67
N ARG A 372 6.31 24.59 -21.79
CA ARG A 372 4.97 24.03 -22.02
C ARG A 372 4.04 24.22 -20.82
N THR A 373 4.53 24.07 -19.59
CA THR A 373 3.74 24.35 -18.39
C THR A 373 3.41 25.84 -18.27
N VAL A 374 4.33 26.75 -18.61
CA VAL A 374 4.03 28.20 -18.59
C VAL A 374 2.96 28.58 -19.63
N GLU A 375 2.89 27.87 -20.76
CA GLU A 375 1.82 28.02 -21.76
C GLU A 375 0.50 27.36 -21.33
N ARG A 376 0.57 26.17 -20.73
CA ARG A 376 -0.57 25.38 -20.23
C ARG A 376 -0.27 24.85 -18.80
N PRO A 377 -0.61 25.62 -17.75
CA PRO A 377 -0.25 25.29 -16.36
C PRO A 377 -0.89 24.01 -15.82
N THR A 378 -1.94 23.52 -16.46
CA THR A 378 -2.62 22.25 -16.13
C THR A 378 -1.80 21.01 -16.50
N ARG A 379 -0.72 21.18 -17.26
CA ARG A 379 0.15 20.10 -17.75
C ARG A 379 1.45 20.08 -16.96
N GLY A 380 1.68 18.99 -16.24
CA GLY A 380 2.88 18.80 -15.43
C GLY A 380 4.12 18.43 -16.23
N PRO A 381 5.20 17.97 -15.57
CA PRO A 381 6.45 17.63 -16.23
C PRO A 381 6.27 16.49 -17.23
N ARG A 382 7.09 16.45 -18.29
CA ARG A 382 7.11 15.38 -19.32
C ARG A 382 5.77 15.09 -20.00
N TYR A 383 4.83 16.02 -19.97
CA TYR A 383 3.52 15.83 -20.56
C TYR A 383 3.61 15.60 -22.07
N SER A 384 2.93 14.57 -22.57
CA SER A 384 2.91 14.17 -23.97
C SER A 384 1.49 14.25 -24.52
N THR A 385 1.30 15.09 -25.53
CA THR A 385 0.05 15.17 -26.31
C THR A 385 -0.03 14.11 -27.41
N ALA A 386 0.95 13.20 -27.49
CA ALA A 386 0.83 12.05 -28.36
C ALA A 386 -0.36 11.23 -27.89
N LEU A 387 -1.15 10.73 -28.84
CA LEU A 387 -2.30 9.91 -28.52
C LEU A 387 -1.86 8.46 -28.29
N ASP A 388 -2.38 7.83 -27.25
CA ASP A 388 -2.27 6.39 -27.00
C ASP A 388 -3.10 5.58 -28.02
N GLU A 389 -3.07 4.25 -27.93
CA GLU A 389 -3.84 3.37 -28.83
C GLU A 389 -5.36 3.56 -28.68
N GLU A 390 -5.81 4.17 -27.58
CA GLU A 390 -7.21 4.53 -27.31
C GLU A 390 -7.58 5.96 -27.75
N GLY A 391 -6.63 6.73 -28.29
CA GLY A 391 -6.86 8.10 -28.75
C GLY A 391 -6.84 9.16 -27.64
N ARG A 392 -6.33 8.87 -26.44
CA ARG A 392 -6.16 9.82 -25.33
C ARG A 392 -4.74 10.37 -25.30
N GLU A 393 -4.54 11.59 -24.82
CA GLU A 393 -3.18 12.12 -24.61
C GLU A 393 -2.44 11.23 -23.59
N MET A 394 -1.21 10.80 -23.92
CA MET A 394 -0.39 9.90 -23.08
C MET A 394 -0.04 10.48 -21.69
N GLY A 395 -0.34 11.74 -21.42
CA GLY A 395 -0.08 12.38 -20.12
C GLY A 395 1.41 12.50 -19.81
N SER A 396 1.77 12.48 -18.52
CA SER A 396 3.18 12.53 -18.13
C SER A 396 3.89 11.21 -18.43
N ARG A 397 5.01 11.32 -19.15
CA ARG A 397 5.90 10.18 -19.40
C ARG A 397 6.89 9.91 -18.27
N LEU A 398 6.85 10.69 -17.20
CA LEU A 398 7.81 10.54 -16.11
C LEU A 398 7.37 9.45 -15.15
N LYS A 399 7.88 8.23 -15.35
CA LYS A 399 7.57 7.06 -14.51
C LYS A 399 8.79 6.63 -13.68
N VAL A 400 8.55 6.21 -12.44
CA VAL A 400 9.56 5.65 -11.52
C VAL A 400 9.17 4.21 -11.19
N ALA A 401 10.06 3.24 -11.42
CA ALA A 401 9.80 1.85 -11.07
C ALA A 401 9.82 1.64 -9.53
N LEU A 402 8.85 0.88 -9.03
CA LEU A 402 8.73 0.45 -7.63
C LEU A 402 9.12 -1.03 -7.46
N HIS A 403 9.40 -1.48 -6.23
CA HIS A 403 9.53 -2.91 -5.94
C HIS A 403 8.20 -3.64 -6.29
N GLY A 404 8.30 -4.84 -6.85
CA GLY A 404 7.11 -5.61 -7.28
C GLY A 404 6.54 -5.24 -8.65
N GLY A 405 7.25 -4.45 -9.47
CA GLY A 405 6.90 -4.22 -10.88
C GLY A 405 5.92 -3.06 -11.15
N GLY A 406 5.42 -2.38 -10.11
CA GLY A 406 4.60 -1.17 -10.26
C GLY A 406 5.40 0.03 -10.79
N ARG A 407 4.72 0.96 -11.47
CA ARG A 407 5.31 2.25 -11.89
C ARG A 407 4.55 3.42 -11.27
N MET A 408 5.32 4.33 -10.68
CA MET A 408 4.85 5.58 -10.08
C MET A 408 4.95 6.72 -11.09
N THR A 409 3.82 7.26 -11.53
CA THR A 409 3.78 8.36 -12.51
C THR A 409 3.84 9.73 -11.82
N ILE A 410 4.78 10.57 -12.28
CA ILE A 410 5.01 11.92 -11.80
C ILE A 410 4.38 12.89 -12.80
N ASP A 411 3.10 13.18 -12.59
CA ASP A 411 2.23 13.99 -13.45
C ASP A 411 2.10 15.46 -13.04
N ARG A 412 2.66 15.83 -11.87
CA ARG A 412 2.61 17.18 -11.31
C ARG A 412 3.99 17.65 -10.86
N TRP A 413 4.22 18.96 -10.93
CA TRP A 413 5.47 19.57 -10.49
C TRP A 413 5.67 19.44 -8.98
N TRP A 414 4.61 19.56 -8.18
CA TRP A 414 4.72 19.33 -6.74
C TRP A 414 5.20 17.89 -6.41
N LYS A 415 4.77 16.88 -7.17
CA LYS A 415 5.23 15.49 -7.02
C LYS A 415 6.71 15.38 -7.37
N LEU A 416 7.15 16.05 -8.44
CA LEU A 416 8.56 16.05 -8.84
C LEU A 416 9.46 16.70 -7.78
N HIS A 417 9.05 17.83 -7.22
CA HIS A 417 9.78 18.52 -6.15
C HIS A 417 9.92 17.64 -4.90
N ARG A 418 8.81 17.01 -4.45
CA ARG A 418 8.85 16.09 -3.30
C ARG A 418 9.68 14.84 -3.57
N LEU A 419 9.55 14.23 -4.76
CA LEU A 419 10.36 13.09 -5.16
C LEU A 419 11.85 13.43 -5.16
N ASN A 420 12.24 14.59 -5.71
CA ASN A 420 13.63 15.03 -5.75
C ASN A 420 14.19 15.25 -4.34
N GLY A 421 13.43 15.90 -3.44
CA GLY A 421 13.81 16.07 -2.04
C GLY A 421 14.01 14.74 -1.31
N LEU A 422 13.06 13.81 -1.46
CA LEU A 422 13.13 12.48 -0.84
C LEU A 422 14.28 11.63 -1.41
N LYS A 423 14.48 11.61 -2.73
CA LYS A 423 15.60 10.89 -3.38
C LYS A 423 16.96 11.49 -3.01
N ARG A 424 17.07 12.81 -2.85
CA ARG A 424 18.29 13.48 -2.38
C ARG A 424 18.72 12.96 -1.00
N LEU A 425 17.75 12.72 -0.12
CA LEU A 425 18.00 12.23 1.24
C LEU A 425 18.21 10.70 1.30
N LEU A 426 17.28 9.93 0.73
CA LEU A 426 17.16 8.48 0.88
C LEU A 426 17.88 7.68 -0.22
N ARG A 427 18.25 8.28 -1.35
CA ARG A 427 18.95 7.63 -2.47
C ARG A 427 18.28 6.31 -2.91
N GLU A 428 19.05 5.23 -3.04
CA GLU A 428 18.59 3.87 -3.35
C GLU A 428 17.64 3.29 -2.29
N GLY A 429 17.74 3.77 -1.04
CA GLY A 429 16.83 3.42 0.06
C GLY A 429 15.45 4.04 -0.07
N PHE A 430 15.24 4.98 -1.01
CA PHE A 430 13.93 5.58 -1.26
C PHE A 430 12.83 4.53 -1.46
N LEU A 431 13.11 3.45 -2.21
CA LEU A 431 12.09 2.43 -2.48
C LEU A 431 11.70 1.64 -1.23
N VAL A 432 12.66 1.33 -0.36
CA VAL A 432 12.40 0.67 0.92
C VAL A 432 11.55 1.56 1.81
N HIS A 433 11.88 2.85 1.90
CA HIS A 433 11.09 3.80 2.68
C HIS A 433 9.72 4.07 2.05
N TYR A 434 9.61 4.13 0.73
CA TYR A 434 8.31 4.28 0.07
C TYR A 434 7.37 3.11 0.38
N GLU A 435 7.92 1.90 0.60
CA GLU A 435 7.18 0.69 0.93
C GLU A 435 6.82 0.57 2.42
N PHE A 436 7.75 0.89 3.32
CA PHE A 436 7.59 0.65 4.76
C PHE A 436 7.34 1.92 5.61
N ASN A 437 7.71 3.10 5.12
CA ASN A 437 7.58 4.37 5.82
C ASN A 437 6.32 5.13 5.35
N GLN A 438 5.27 5.10 6.18
CA GLN A 438 3.99 5.75 5.89
C GLN A 438 4.14 7.25 5.59
N VAL A 439 5.08 7.94 6.25
CA VAL A 439 5.31 9.37 6.07
C VAL A 439 5.84 9.68 4.67
N VAL A 440 6.73 8.82 4.16
CA VAL A 440 7.27 8.94 2.81
C VAL A 440 6.18 8.63 1.77
N TYR A 441 5.35 7.62 2.03
CA TYR A 441 4.21 7.28 1.16
C TYR A 441 3.16 8.42 1.10
N GLU A 442 2.76 8.98 2.24
CA GLU A 442 1.80 10.10 2.32
C GLU A 442 2.37 11.41 1.76
N SER A 443 3.68 11.60 1.80
CA SER A 443 4.33 12.76 1.19
C SER A 443 4.29 12.71 -0.33
N LEU A 444 4.22 11.52 -0.92
CA LEU A 444 4.17 11.31 -2.37
C LEU A 444 3.13 10.23 -2.72
N PRO A 445 1.82 10.49 -2.50
CA PRO A 445 0.79 9.51 -2.79
C PRO A 445 0.61 9.47 -4.31
N VAL A 446 0.86 8.30 -4.91
CA VAL A 446 0.75 8.16 -6.37
C VAL A 446 -0.22 7.06 -6.73
N VAL A 447 -1.03 7.35 -7.75
CA VAL A 447 -1.80 6.35 -8.50
C VAL A 447 -0.78 5.45 -9.20
N VAL A 448 -0.59 4.23 -8.71
CA VAL A 448 0.24 3.24 -9.39
C VAL A 448 -0.40 2.99 -10.75
N GLU A 449 0.23 3.47 -11.82
CA GLU A 449 -0.17 3.13 -13.16
C GLU A 449 0.37 1.73 -13.44
N ASP A 450 -0.52 0.74 -13.42
CA ASP A 450 -0.19 -0.58 -13.93
C ASP A 450 0.28 -0.42 -15.38
N ASP A 451 1.55 -0.74 -15.63
CA ASP A 451 2.07 -0.89 -16.98
C ASP A 451 1.44 -2.15 -17.59
N VAL A 452 0.25 -1.98 -18.19
CA VAL A 452 -0.43 -3.02 -18.99
C VAL A 452 0.21 -3.14 -20.39
N ALA A 453 1.29 -2.42 -20.67
CA ALA A 453 2.01 -2.48 -21.94
C ALA A 453 3.11 -3.56 -21.93
N GLY A 454 2.72 -4.82 -21.83
CA GLY A 454 3.68 -5.93 -22.00
C GLY A 454 3.10 -7.31 -21.74
N TYR A 455 2.15 -7.42 -20.82
CA TYR A 455 1.43 -8.66 -20.58
C TYR A 455 0.11 -8.63 -21.33
N LYS A 456 -0.08 -9.57 -22.26
CA LYS A 456 -1.38 -9.85 -22.87
C LYS A 456 -2.34 -10.33 -21.77
N GLN A 457 -2.91 -9.40 -21.02
CA GLN A 457 -3.99 -9.62 -20.07
C GLN A 457 -5.25 -9.95 -20.87
N ASN A 458 -5.39 -11.21 -21.25
CA ASN A 458 -6.49 -11.72 -22.06
C ASN A 458 -7.52 -12.47 -21.22
N PHE A 459 -7.81 -12.04 -19.99
CA PHE A 459 -8.71 -12.81 -19.12
C PHE A 459 -9.73 -12.00 -18.28
N LEU A 460 -9.78 -10.68 -18.43
CA LEU A 460 -10.98 -9.86 -18.17
C LEU A 460 -11.11 -8.83 -19.31
N PRO A 461 -12.29 -8.63 -19.93
CA PRO A 461 -12.42 -7.68 -21.04
C PRO A 461 -11.94 -6.27 -20.66
N TYR A 462 -11.24 -5.62 -21.59
CA TYR A 462 -10.60 -4.29 -21.52
C TYR A 462 -11.49 -3.13 -21.02
N HIS A 463 -12.78 -3.36 -20.80
CA HIS A 463 -13.78 -2.33 -20.47
C HIS A 463 -14.11 -2.18 -18.98
N PHE A 464 -13.54 -2.99 -18.08
CA PHE A 464 -13.79 -2.84 -16.63
C PHE A 464 -13.20 -1.54 -16.02
N LYS A 465 -12.26 -0.88 -16.72
CA LYS A 465 -11.67 0.40 -16.29
C LYS A 465 -12.57 1.63 -16.51
N GLN A 466 -13.60 1.56 -17.36
CA GLN A 466 -14.44 2.73 -17.72
C GLN A 466 -15.78 2.82 -16.96
N THR A 467 -16.27 1.73 -16.38
CA THR A 467 -17.63 1.70 -15.78
C THR A 467 -17.70 2.21 -14.33
N ILE A 468 -16.57 2.58 -13.72
CA ILE A 468 -16.55 3.22 -12.40
C ILE A 468 -16.76 4.75 -12.51
N THR A 469 -16.63 5.36 -13.69
CA THR A 469 -16.68 6.83 -13.85
C THR A 469 -17.88 7.38 -14.60
N ALA A 470 -18.78 6.56 -15.14
CA ALA A 470 -19.91 7.07 -15.92
C ALA A 470 -21.20 6.35 -15.57
N HIS A 471 -21.99 6.95 -14.67
CA HIS A 471 -23.46 7.13 -14.76
C HIS A 471 -23.99 7.55 -13.37
N ARG A 472 -23.98 8.86 -13.07
CA ARG A 472 -24.81 9.39 -11.97
C ARG A 472 -26.26 9.32 -12.41
N ASN A 473 -26.94 8.23 -12.04
CA ASN A 473 -28.38 8.13 -12.18
C ASN A 473 -29.02 9.04 -11.09
N PRO A 474 -29.96 9.95 -11.41
CA PRO A 474 -30.55 10.89 -10.44
C PRO A 474 -31.39 10.23 -9.32
N LEU A 475 -31.49 8.89 -9.32
CA LEU A 475 -32.15 8.07 -8.31
C LEU A 475 -31.16 7.30 -7.41
N ALA A 476 -29.85 7.58 -7.50
CA ALA A 476 -28.83 6.92 -6.69
C ALA A 476 -29.12 7.12 -5.20
N ILE A 477 -29.45 6.03 -4.54
CA ILE A 477 -29.57 5.94 -3.09
C ILE A 477 -28.14 6.05 -2.56
N THR A 478 -27.74 7.24 -2.12
CA THR A 478 -26.43 7.45 -1.49
C THR A 478 -26.30 6.50 -0.30
N MET A 479 -25.44 5.49 -0.42
CA MET A 479 -25.08 4.62 0.69
C MET A 479 -24.43 5.47 1.78
N ALA A 480 -24.77 5.21 3.05
CA ALA A 480 -23.98 5.74 4.14
C ALA A 480 -22.62 5.01 4.11
N PRO A 481 -21.49 5.71 3.91
CA PRO A 481 -20.18 5.07 3.96
C PRO A 481 -19.93 4.46 5.34
N LEU A 482 -19.05 3.46 5.40
CA LEU A 482 -18.52 2.95 6.68
C LEU A 482 -17.99 4.14 7.49
N GLN A 483 -18.37 4.23 8.77
CA GLN A 483 -17.95 5.30 9.66
C GLN A 483 -16.58 5.01 10.29
N GLY A 484 -16.19 3.74 10.36
CA GLY A 484 -14.87 3.31 10.82
C GLY A 484 -14.68 1.82 10.62
N LEU A 485 -13.71 1.42 9.79
CA LEU A 485 -13.41 0.02 9.53
C LEU A 485 -12.67 -0.57 10.73
N THR A 486 -13.32 -1.49 11.43
CA THR A 486 -12.73 -2.14 12.61
C THR A 486 -12.69 -3.64 12.44
N PHE A 487 -11.71 -4.28 13.05
CA PHE A 487 -11.58 -5.73 13.02
C PHE A 487 -11.02 -6.32 14.31
N GLY A 488 -11.15 -7.63 14.47
CA GLY A 488 -10.46 -8.44 15.47
C GLY A 488 -9.97 -9.73 14.84
N VAL A 489 -8.97 -10.38 15.45
CA VAL A 489 -8.38 -11.62 14.97
C VAL A 489 -8.40 -12.68 16.08
N GLU A 490 -8.72 -13.92 15.73
CA GLU A 490 -8.56 -15.09 16.59
C GLU A 490 -7.48 -16.00 16.01
N ILE A 491 -6.42 -16.24 16.79
CA ILE A 491 -5.31 -17.13 16.43
C ILE A 491 -5.43 -18.38 17.30
N GLU A 492 -5.73 -19.51 16.66
CA GLU A 492 -5.80 -20.82 17.32
C GLU A 492 -4.48 -21.56 17.20
N VAL A 493 -3.94 -22.03 18.32
CA VAL A 493 -2.69 -22.80 18.36
C VAL A 493 -2.79 -23.94 19.37
N ILE A 494 -2.10 -25.04 19.08
CA ILE A 494 -1.86 -26.10 20.06
C ILE A 494 -0.57 -25.76 20.78
N ALA A 495 -0.66 -25.54 22.09
CA ALA A 495 0.49 -25.29 22.95
C ALA A 495 0.97 -26.62 23.56
N ALA A 496 2.13 -27.11 23.11
CA ALA A 496 2.85 -28.19 23.77
C ALA A 496 3.78 -27.61 24.84
N TRP A 497 3.49 -27.96 26.09
CA TRP A 497 4.17 -27.44 27.25
C TRP A 497 5.02 -28.50 27.95
N PRO A 498 6.30 -28.22 28.29
CA PRO A 498 7.15 -29.18 28.98
C PRO A 498 6.57 -29.61 30.33
N ARG A 499 6.58 -30.91 30.59
CA ARG A 499 6.35 -31.46 31.93
C ARG A 499 7.63 -31.30 32.73
N THR A 500 7.72 -30.30 33.62
CA THR A 500 8.81 -30.32 34.59
C THR A 500 8.60 -31.42 35.64
N VAL A 501 9.64 -32.20 35.85
CA VAL A 501 9.71 -33.23 36.91
C VAL A 501 10.11 -32.60 38.26
N ASN A 502 10.33 -31.28 38.33
CA ASN A 502 10.82 -30.59 39.53
C ASN A 502 9.65 -30.19 40.47
N PRO A 503 9.50 -30.84 41.64
CA PRO A 503 8.38 -30.58 42.56
C PRO A 503 8.42 -29.19 43.22
N ASP A 504 9.58 -28.53 43.21
CA ASP A 504 9.82 -27.29 43.98
C ASP A 504 9.51 -26.01 43.17
N HIS A 505 9.32 -26.12 41.85
CA HIS A 505 8.97 -25.00 40.96
C HIS A 505 7.87 -25.42 39.97
N PRO A 506 6.58 -25.33 40.36
CA PRO A 506 5.48 -25.57 39.43
C PRO A 506 5.51 -24.52 38.33
N ILE A 507 5.54 -24.94 37.06
CA ILE A 507 5.36 -24.01 35.94
C ILE A 507 3.89 -23.54 35.97
N PRO A 508 3.60 -22.23 35.82
CA PRO A 508 2.24 -21.77 35.57
C PRO A 508 1.59 -22.53 34.41
N SER A 509 0.25 -22.68 34.41
CA SER A 509 -0.45 -23.27 33.26
C SER A 509 -0.05 -22.55 31.96
N PRO A 510 -0.03 -23.23 30.80
CA PRO A 510 0.32 -22.63 29.51
C PRO A 510 -0.34 -21.26 29.30
N LEU A 511 -1.65 -21.15 29.53
CA LEU A 511 -2.36 -19.88 29.45
C LEU A 511 -1.81 -18.78 30.39
N LYS A 512 -1.41 -19.12 31.62
CA LYS A 512 -0.81 -18.16 32.57
C LYS A 512 0.58 -17.71 32.14
N ALA A 513 1.36 -18.62 31.56
CA ALA A 513 2.68 -18.29 31.04
C ALA A 513 2.55 -17.36 29.82
N ILE A 514 1.65 -17.67 28.89
CA ILE A 514 1.34 -16.81 27.73
C ILE A 514 0.81 -15.45 28.22
N TYR A 515 -0.12 -15.42 29.17
CA TYR A 515 -0.61 -14.18 29.79
C TYR A 515 0.54 -13.33 30.36
N SER A 516 1.44 -13.94 31.14
CA SER A 516 2.57 -13.24 31.73
C SER A 516 3.53 -12.71 30.68
N GLN A 517 3.77 -13.48 29.61
CA GLN A 517 4.69 -13.08 28.54
C GLN A 517 4.10 -11.93 27.72
N LEU A 518 2.84 -12.03 27.32
CA LEU A 518 2.13 -10.96 26.61
C LEU A 518 2.06 -9.67 27.43
N THR A 519 1.77 -9.77 28.74
CA THR A 519 1.80 -8.63 29.65
C THR A 519 3.19 -7.99 29.71
N SER A 520 4.25 -8.80 29.73
CA SER A 520 5.64 -8.33 29.74
C SER A 520 6.06 -7.67 28.42
N ALA A 521 5.48 -8.13 27.30
CA ALA A 521 5.64 -7.54 25.97
C ALA A 521 4.80 -6.27 25.75
N GLY A 522 4.10 -5.77 26.78
CA GLY A 522 3.26 -4.58 26.69
C GLY A 522 1.93 -4.79 25.95
N VAL A 523 1.53 -6.04 25.71
CA VAL A 523 0.25 -6.36 25.07
C VAL A 523 -0.87 -6.34 26.12
N PRO A 524 -1.94 -5.55 25.94
CA PRO A 524 -3.06 -5.55 26.86
C PRO A 524 -3.79 -6.88 26.76
N VAL A 525 -3.71 -7.73 27.79
CA VAL A 525 -4.28 -9.09 27.78
C VAL A 525 -5.08 -9.38 29.04
N THR A 526 -6.10 -10.22 28.90
CA THR A 526 -6.92 -10.76 29.99
C THR A 526 -6.98 -12.28 29.89
N LEU A 527 -7.09 -12.93 31.05
CA LEU A 527 -7.16 -14.39 31.17
C LEU A 527 -8.56 -14.78 31.65
N SER A 528 -9.25 -15.65 30.91
CA SER A 528 -10.49 -16.26 31.38
C SER A 528 -10.17 -17.59 32.07
N GLU A 529 -10.15 -17.61 33.40
CA GLU A 529 -10.14 -18.88 34.15
C GLU A 529 -11.57 -19.40 34.27
N SER A 530 -11.90 -20.47 33.54
CA SER A 530 -13.13 -21.26 33.67
C SER A 530 -14.46 -20.50 33.56
N GLY A 531 -15.09 -20.57 32.38
CA GLY A 531 -16.55 -20.50 32.24
C GLY A 531 -17.18 -19.11 32.44
N TRP A 532 -17.68 -18.56 31.33
CA TRP A 532 -18.72 -17.54 31.21
C TRP A 532 -18.55 -16.14 31.83
N GLU A 533 -17.53 -15.85 32.65
CA GLU A 533 -17.40 -14.52 33.25
C GLU A 533 -16.31 -13.63 32.62
N ALA A 534 -16.74 -12.40 32.32
CA ALA A 534 -15.99 -11.25 31.79
C ALA A 534 -15.67 -11.24 30.29
N ARG A 535 -16.71 -11.21 29.42
CA ARG A 535 -16.62 -10.37 28.20
C ARG A 535 -16.37 -8.94 28.69
N ALA A 536 -15.11 -8.54 28.78
CA ALA A 536 -14.73 -7.16 29.09
C ALA A 536 -15.53 -6.26 28.15
N ALA A 537 -16.25 -5.30 28.71
CA ALA A 537 -17.42 -4.70 28.07
C ALA A 537 -17.18 -4.04 26.70
N ASN A 538 -15.91 -3.89 26.26
CA ASN A 538 -15.53 -3.07 25.10
C ASN A 538 -14.45 -3.70 24.18
N PHE A 539 -14.10 -5.00 24.28
CA PHE A 539 -13.04 -5.63 23.45
C PHE A 539 -11.73 -4.81 23.42
N THR A 540 -11.27 -4.32 24.58
CA THR A 540 -10.10 -3.43 24.70
C THR A 540 -8.80 -4.17 24.96
N HIS A 541 -8.85 -5.48 25.18
CA HIS A 541 -7.71 -6.33 25.50
C HIS A 541 -7.77 -7.61 24.67
N TRP A 542 -6.61 -8.23 24.46
CA TRP A 542 -6.52 -9.63 24.05
C TRP A 542 -7.14 -10.53 25.11
N HIS A 543 -7.77 -11.60 24.65
CA HIS A 543 -8.44 -12.58 25.47
C HIS A 543 -7.78 -13.93 25.21
N LEU A 544 -7.23 -14.51 26.28
CA LEU A 544 -6.71 -15.86 26.30
C LEU A 544 -7.78 -16.82 26.82
N LYS A 545 -8.14 -17.81 26.00
CA LYS A 545 -9.10 -18.86 26.35
C LYS A 545 -8.65 -20.22 25.80
N ASN A 546 -9.20 -21.27 26.40
CA ASN A 546 -9.11 -22.61 25.81
C ASN A 546 -10.19 -22.75 24.73
N ASP A 547 -9.86 -23.48 23.68
CA ASP A 547 -10.76 -23.72 22.56
C ASP A 547 -10.98 -25.23 22.31
N LEU A 548 -11.79 -25.58 21.33
CA LEU A 548 -12.20 -26.94 20.98
C LEU A 548 -11.36 -27.55 19.85
N ILE A 549 -10.12 -27.09 19.64
CA ILE A 549 -9.16 -27.71 18.71
C ILE A 549 -8.56 -29.00 19.30
N ALA A 550 -8.15 -29.93 18.44
CA ALA A 550 -7.69 -31.25 18.87
C ALA A 550 -6.54 -31.79 18.01
N LEU A 551 -5.65 -32.55 18.65
CA LEU A 551 -4.72 -33.42 17.94
C LEU A 551 -5.51 -34.54 17.26
N SER A 552 -5.22 -34.79 15.98
CA SER A 552 -5.73 -35.94 15.25
C SER A 552 -5.30 -37.26 15.92
N PRO A 553 -5.97 -38.40 15.64
CA PRO A 553 -5.56 -39.69 16.20
C PRO A 553 -4.08 -40.04 15.92
N ALA A 554 -3.56 -39.65 14.75
CA ALA A 554 -2.17 -39.87 14.36
C ALA A 554 -1.22 -38.97 15.15
N GLU A 555 -1.47 -37.65 15.17
CA GLU A 555 -0.68 -36.70 15.96
C GLU A 555 -0.71 -37.07 17.45
N LEU A 556 -1.87 -37.46 17.96
CA LEU A 556 -2.06 -37.85 19.35
C LEU A 556 -1.28 -39.12 19.73
N ALA A 557 -1.10 -40.05 18.77
CA ALA A 557 -0.29 -41.25 18.94
C ALA A 557 1.21 -40.94 18.88
N ALA A 558 1.62 -39.98 18.04
CA ALA A 558 2.99 -39.50 17.92
C ALA A 558 3.40 -38.51 19.03
N PHE A 559 2.43 -37.86 19.68
CA PHE A 559 2.68 -36.81 20.66
C PHE A 559 3.45 -37.34 21.89
N PRO A 560 4.56 -36.70 22.32
CA PRO A 560 5.42 -37.17 23.40
C PRO A 560 4.80 -36.88 24.78
N ARG A 561 3.71 -37.57 25.11
CA ARG A 561 2.93 -37.39 26.35
C ARG A 561 3.73 -37.53 27.64
N GLY A 562 4.88 -38.21 27.60
CA GLY A 562 5.79 -38.37 28.74
C GLY A 562 6.59 -37.10 29.05
N SER A 563 6.86 -36.27 28.06
CA SER A 563 7.70 -35.07 28.16
C SER A 563 6.89 -33.78 28.05
N TYR A 564 5.73 -33.81 27.38
CA TYR A 564 4.89 -32.64 27.15
C TYR A 564 3.42 -32.88 27.54
N THR A 565 2.73 -31.78 27.88
CA THR A 565 1.26 -31.66 27.90
C THR A 565 0.82 -30.80 26.73
N SER A 566 -0.26 -31.15 26.05
CA SER A 566 -0.90 -30.28 25.06
C SER A 566 -2.06 -29.52 25.69
N GLU A 567 -2.19 -28.23 25.39
CA GLU A 567 -3.38 -27.42 25.68
C GLU A 567 -3.83 -26.70 24.40
N SER A 568 -5.14 -26.61 24.21
CA SER A 568 -5.72 -25.80 23.15
C SER A 568 -5.72 -24.34 23.58
N VAL A 569 -5.17 -23.45 22.76
CA VAL A 569 -5.13 -22.02 23.07
C VAL A 569 -5.74 -21.24 21.91
N GLU A 570 -6.66 -20.34 22.24
CA GLU A 570 -7.11 -19.30 21.32
C GLU A 570 -6.75 -17.92 21.89
N LEU A 571 -6.11 -17.13 21.02
CA LEU A 571 -5.77 -15.72 21.24
C LEU A 571 -6.75 -14.87 20.44
N ALA A 572 -7.79 -14.36 21.11
CA ALA A 572 -8.70 -13.40 20.50
C ALA A 572 -8.23 -11.98 20.77
N SER A 573 -8.02 -11.17 19.74
CA SER A 573 -7.51 -9.82 19.89
C SER A 573 -8.54 -8.86 20.48
N ARG A 574 -8.03 -7.70 20.92
CA ARG A 574 -8.89 -6.53 21.07
C ARG A 574 -9.45 -6.10 19.71
N ARG A 575 -10.43 -5.20 19.72
CA ARG A 575 -10.87 -4.50 18.51
C ARG A 575 -9.77 -3.53 18.07
N PHE A 576 -9.41 -3.60 16.80
CA PHE A 576 -8.53 -2.67 16.11
C PHE A 576 -9.32 -1.73 15.22
N ASP A 577 -8.93 -0.46 15.20
CA ASP A 577 -9.23 0.43 14.09
C ASP A 577 -8.21 0.18 12.97
N PHE A 578 -8.69 -0.15 11.78
CA PHE A 578 -7.82 -0.57 10.67
C PHE A 578 -6.84 0.53 10.24
N TYR A 579 -7.23 1.81 10.35
CA TYR A 579 -6.45 2.94 9.86
C TYR A 579 -5.66 3.65 10.95
N HIS A 580 -6.16 3.64 12.19
CA HIS A 580 -5.60 4.45 13.27
C HIS A 580 -4.77 3.66 14.29
N ASP A 581 -4.94 2.34 14.40
CA ASP A 581 -4.17 1.51 15.32
C ASP A 581 -2.93 0.90 14.66
N ASP A 582 -1.82 0.80 15.41
CA ASP A 582 -0.67 -0.06 15.08
C ASP A 582 -0.99 -1.54 15.34
N TRP A 583 -1.99 -2.07 14.64
CA TRP A 583 -2.39 -3.47 14.76
C TRP A 583 -1.31 -4.42 14.22
N ARG A 584 -0.52 -3.97 13.22
CA ARG A 584 0.60 -4.73 12.65
C ARG A 584 1.70 -4.96 13.66
N GLY A 585 2.12 -3.91 14.39
CA GLY A 585 3.11 -4.03 15.45
C GLY A 585 2.59 -4.82 16.64
N GLU A 586 1.30 -4.68 16.99
CA GLU A 586 0.70 -5.44 18.09
C GLU A 586 0.65 -6.95 17.81
N ILE A 587 0.25 -7.37 16.60
CA ILE A 587 0.30 -8.78 16.17
C ILE A 587 1.74 -9.31 16.18
N LYS A 588 2.71 -8.54 15.66
CA LYS A 588 4.13 -8.94 15.69
C LYS A 588 4.61 -9.20 17.12
N ARG A 589 4.25 -8.33 18.08
CA ARG A 589 4.58 -8.50 19.51
C ARG A 589 3.94 -9.76 20.10
N VAL A 590 2.69 -10.09 19.74
CA VAL A 590 2.02 -11.32 20.20
C VAL A 590 2.76 -12.56 19.71
N LEU A 591 3.08 -12.64 18.42
CA LEU A 591 3.79 -13.79 17.84
C LEU A 591 5.23 -13.93 18.41
N GLN A 592 5.94 -12.81 18.59
CA GLN A 592 7.25 -12.79 19.24
C GLN A 592 7.19 -13.27 20.70
N ALA A 593 6.14 -12.90 21.44
CA ALA A 593 5.96 -13.36 22.82
C ALA A 593 5.78 -14.89 22.89
N LEU A 594 5.05 -15.50 21.94
CA LEU A 594 4.96 -16.95 21.83
C LEU A 594 6.32 -17.57 21.52
N SER A 595 7.05 -17.05 20.53
CA SER A 595 8.40 -17.52 20.17
C SER A 595 9.39 -17.47 21.35
N GLN A 596 9.30 -16.45 22.20
CA GLN A 596 10.14 -16.36 23.41
C GLN A 596 9.86 -17.50 24.41
N LEU A 597 8.60 -17.93 24.55
CA LEU A 597 8.25 -19.08 25.40
C LEU A 597 8.79 -20.40 24.83
N GLU A 598 9.04 -20.47 23.52
CA GLU A 598 9.68 -21.62 22.90
C GLU A 598 11.17 -21.73 23.21
N GLN A 599 11.83 -20.59 23.42
CA GLN A 599 13.22 -20.56 23.85
C GLN A 599 13.35 -20.88 25.35
N ASN A 600 12.42 -20.39 26.17
CA ASN A 600 12.39 -20.64 27.61
C ASN A 600 10.96 -20.42 28.14
N PRO A 601 10.26 -21.44 28.67
CA PRO A 601 10.77 -22.71 29.22
C PRO A 601 10.93 -23.87 28.23
N GLY A 602 10.86 -23.64 26.91
CA GLY A 602 10.93 -24.72 25.93
C GLY A 602 9.54 -25.19 25.46
N ALA A 603 8.55 -24.30 25.49
CA ALA A 603 7.25 -24.55 24.91
C ALA A 603 7.35 -24.77 23.40
N ARG A 604 6.30 -25.31 22.79
CA ARG A 604 6.14 -25.36 21.34
C ARG A 604 4.74 -24.96 20.99
N PHE A 605 4.59 -24.08 20.03
CA PHE A 605 3.29 -23.71 19.47
C PHE A 605 3.24 -24.23 18.04
N PHE A 606 2.12 -24.83 17.67
CA PHE A 606 1.93 -25.31 16.30
C PHE A 606 0.47 -25.30 15.92
N THR A 607 0.24 -25.28 14.62
CA THR A 607 -1.08 -25.33 13.99
C THR A 607 -1.27 -26.68 13.32
N ASN A 608 -2.53 -27.08 13.11
CA ASN A 608 -2.89 -28.29 12.39
C ASN A 608 -4.24 -28.12 11.67
N ALA A 609 -4.77 -29.21 11.08
CA ALA A 609 -6.05 -29.19 10.37
C ALA A 609 -7.25 -28.69 11.21
N SER A 610 -7.17 -28.74 12.54
CA SER A 610 -8.23 -28.27 13.45
C SER A 610 -8.09 -26.78 13.84
N THR A 611 -6.90 -26.18 13.72
CA THR A 611 -6.66 -24.77 14.09
C THR A 611 -6.95 -23.82 12.93
N GLY A 612 -7.65 -22.73 13.19
CA GLY A 612 -7.99 -21.67 12.25
C GLY A 612 -7.34 -20.31 12.56
N LEU A 613 -7.37 -19.42 11.55
CA LEU A 613 -7.15 -17.99 11.71
C LEU A 613 -8.45 -17.26 11.37
N HIS A 614 -9.15 -16.76 12.39
CA HIS A 614 -10.43 -16.07 12.16
C HIS A 614 -10.24 -14.56 12.16
N VAL A 615 -10.91 -13.87 11.23
CA VAL A 615 -10.95 -12.41 11.21
C VAL A 615 -12.40 -11.95 11.34
N HIS A 616 -12.66 -11.09 12.31
CA HIS A 616 -13.94 -10.49 12.59
C HIS A 616 -13.95 -9.06 12.08
N VAL A 617 -14.85 -8.68 11.19
CA VAL A 617 -14.88 -7.34 10.58
C VAL A 617 -16.22 -6.65 10.82
N ALA A 618 -16.19 -5.37 11.21
CA ALA A 618 -17.37 -4.55 11.49
C ALA A 618 -17.19 -3.07 11.10
N ASP A 619 -18.32 -2.36 11.03
CA ASP A 619 -18.40 -0.90 10.95
C ASP A 619 -18.50 -0.28 12.35
N HIS A 620 -17.36 -0.20 13.04
CA HIS A 620 -17.25 0.31 14.41
C HIS A 620 -18.31 -0.29 15.36
N ASP A 621 -19.12 0.54 16.02
CA ASP A 621 -20.17 0.12 16.98
C ASP A 621 -21.53 -0.09 16.31
N ARG A 622 -21.65 0.20 15.01
CA ARG A 622 -22.92 0.12 14.27
C ARG A 622 -23.24 -1.30 13.78
N GLY A 623 -22.22 -2.14 13.70
CA GLY A 623 -22.30 -3.46 13.09
C GLY A 623 -22.42 -3.38 11.56
N LEU A 624 -22.23 -4.51 10.88
CA LEU A 624 -22.26 -4.53 9.41
C LEU A 624 -23.69 -4.35 8.85
N PRO A 625 -23.93 -3.41 7.92
CA PRO A 625 -25.24 -3.24 7.29
C PRO A 625 -25.70 -4.48 6.49
N LEU A 626 -27.02 -4.74 6.46
CA LEU A 626 -27.59 -5.87 5.71
C LEU A 626 -27.16 -5.91 4.24
N ARG A 627 -27.13 -4.75 3.57
CA ARG A 627 -26.69 -4.66 2.16
C ARG A 627 -25.23 -5.06 1.98
N ALA A 628 -24.35 -4.67 2.91
CA ALA A 628 -22.94 -5.06 2.87
C ALA A 628 -22.77 -6.58 3.12
N ALA A 629 -23.52 -7.16 4.07
CA ALA A 629 -23.53 -8.60 4.31
C ALA A 629 -24.05 -9.40 3.10
N LYS A 630 -25.13 -8.94 2.46
CA LYS A 630 -25.64 -9.52 1.20
C LYS A 630 -24.61 -9.45 0.07
N ASN A 631 -24.00 -8.29 -0.11
CA ASN A 631 -22.94 -8.09 -1.11
C ASN A 631 -21.77 -9.04 -0.86
N LEU A 632 -21.32 -9.18 0.39
CA LEU A 632 -20.22 -10.08 0.71
C LEU A 632 -20.56 -11.54 0.40
N LEU A 633 -21.74 -12.03 0.80
CA LEU A 633 -22.15 -13.40 0.49
C LEU A 633 -22.37 -13.62 -1.02
N GLN A 634 -22.89 -12.63 -1.74
CA GLN A 634 -23.04 -12.72 -3.20
C GLN A 634 -21.67 -12.78 -3.89
N LEU A 635 -20.72 -11.95 -3.47
CA LEU A 635 -19.36 -11.94 -3.98
C LEU A 635 -18.65 -13.28 -3.68
N ALA A 636 -18.74 -13.74 -2.42
CA ALA A 636 -18.17 -15.00 -1.99
C ALA A 636 -18.78 -16.21 -2.71
N THR A 637 -20.09 -16.19 -2.97
CA THR A 637 -20.77 -17.25 -3.76
C THR A 637 -20.38 -17.18 -5.23
N ALA A 638 -20.37 -15.99 -5.84
CA ALA A 638 -20.05 -15.79 -7.26
C ALA A 638 -18.61 -16.20 -7.59
N PHE A 639 -17.69 -15.95 -6.67
CA PHE A 639 -16.27 -16.20 -6.86
C PHE A 639 -15.71 -17.26 -5.91
N GLU A 640 -16.55 -18.15 -5.39
CA GLU A 640 -16.12 -19.21 -4.46
C GLU A 640 -14.99 -20.04 -5.06
N ARG A 641 -15.06 -20.34 -6.37
CA ARG A 641 -13.99 -21.01 -7.13
C ARG A 641 -12.65 -20.28 -7.05
N CYS A 642 -12.64 -18.95 -7.14
CA CYS A 642 -11.42 -18.16 -7.07
C CYS A 642 -10.91 -18.08 -5.63
N LEU A 643 -11.81 -17.91 -4.66
CA LEU A 643 -11.46 -17.81 -3.24
C LEU A 643 -10.96 -19.16 -2.68
N ASP A 644 -11.46 -20.29 -3.19
CA ASP A 644 -10.97 -21.62 -2.83
C ASP A 644 -9.47 -21.80 -3.13
N ALA A 645 -8.90 -21.05 -4.08
CA ALA A 645 -7.47 -21.08 -4.38
C ALA A 645 -6.62 -20.60 -3.19
N LEU A 646 -7.17 -19.76 -2.32
CA LEU A 646 -6.51 -19.24 -1.12
C LEU A 646 -6.35 -20.30 -0.02
N HIS A 647 -7.12 -21.39 -0.05
CA HIS A 647 -7.39 -22.21 1.12
C HIS A 647 -7.00 -23.67 0.94
N ALA A 648 -6.44 -24.29 2.00
CA ALA A 648 -6.10 -25.71 2.01
C ALA A 648 -7.31 -26.61 1.66
N ALA A 649 -7.06 -27.79 1.10
CA ALA A 649 -8.13 -28.67 0.57
C ALA A 649 -9.20 -29.03 1.63
N ASN A 650 -8.80 -29.22 2.89
CA ASN A 650 -9.70 -29.47 4.02
C ASN A 650 -10.56 -28.26 4.43
N ARG A 651 -10.19 -27.03 4.02
CA ARG A 651 -10.92 -25.79 4.29
C ARG A 651 -11.95 -25.42 3.21
N ILE A 652 -11.89 -26.10 2.07
CA ILE A 652 -12.81 -25.88 0.93
C ILE A 652 -13.69 -27.09 0.61
N ALA A 653 -13.36 -28.25 1.18
CA ALA A 653 -14.08 -29.49 0.94
C ALA A 653 -15.53 -29.42 1.40
N TYR A 654 -16.40 -30.12 0.67
CA TYR A 654 -17.74 -30.38 1.16
C TYR A 654 -17.67 -31.27 2.40
N PRO A 655 -18.46 -30.95 3.44
CA PRO A 655 -18.68 -31.84 4.55
C PRO A 655 -19.07 -33.23 4.04
N ARG A 656 -18.35 -34.27 4.47
CA ARG A 656 -18.66 -35.65 4.06
C ARG A 656 -19.98 -36.06 4.71
N VAL A 657 -20.89 -36.60 3.89
CA VAL A 657 -22.23 -37.04 4.31
C VAL A 657 -22.13 -37.93 5.54
N PHE A 658 -22.85 -37.57 6.60
CA PHE A 658 -22.94 -38.31 7.85
C PHE A 658 -23.44 -39.74 7.58
N SER A 659 -22.54 -40.73 7.53
CA SER A 659 -22.94 -42.12 7.38
C SER A 659 -23.68 -42.57 8.65
N HIS A 660 -24.86 -43.17 8.49
CA HIS A 660 -25.65 -43.80 9.55
C HIS A 660 -24.95 -45.02 10.20
N ASP A 661 -23.72 -45.34 9.78
CA ASP A 661 -22.99 -46.55 10.12
C ASP A 661 -22.24 -46.43 11.46
N GLY A 662 -22.99 -46.16 12.53
CA GLY A 662 -22.72 -46.63 13.91
C GLY A 662 -21.38 -46.31 14.59
N GLY A 663 -20.45 -45.60 13.94
CA GLY A 663 -19.17 -45.18 14.49
C GLY A 663 -19.25 -43.75 14.99
N GLY A 664 -19.76 -43.56 16.21
CA GLY A 664 -19.77 -42.26 16.87
C GLY A 664 -18.37 -41.70 17.05
N ASN A 665 -17.96 -40.83 16.12
CA ASN A 665 -16.97 -39.76 16.19
C ASN A 665 -16.98 -39.15 14.78
N SER A 666 -17.22 -37.86 14.53
CA SER A 666 -16.88 -36.69 15.31
C SER A 666 -17.90 -35.57 15.01
N ILE A 667 -18.11 -34.69 15.98
CA ILE A 667 -18.65 -33.33 15.77
C ILE A 667 -17.63 -32.46 14.98
N GLY A 668 -16.56 -33.07 14.43
CA GLY A 668 -15.31 -32.45 14.05
C GLY A 668 -15.11 -32.16 12.55
N ASP A 669 -16.02 -32.54 11.66
CA ASP A 669 -15.84 -32.43 10.20
C ASP A 669 -16.60 -31.24 9.57
N PHE A 670 -17.13 -30.33 10.39
CA PHE A 670 -18.07 -29.27 9.95
C PHE A 670 -17.79 -27.91 10.62
N TRP A 671 -16.60 -27.33 10.42
CA TRP A 671 -16.16 -26.09 11.09
C TRP A 671 -16.09 -24.83 10.20
N CYS A 672 -16.13 -24.98 8.87
CA CYS A 672 -16.08 -23.85 7.92
C CYS A 672 -16.70 -24.22 6.56
N ALA A 673 -17.92 -24.74 6.58
CA ALA A 673 -18.57 -25.26 5.37
C ALA A 673 -18.73 -24.19 4.28
N PRO A 674 -18.44 -24.53 3.01
CA PRO A 674 -18.54 -23.61 1.88
C PRO A 674 -19.99 -23.17 1.59
N LEU A 675 -20.16 -21.98 1.02
CA LEU A 675 -21.49 -21.45 0.67
C LEU A 675 -22.22 -22.31 -0.37
N SER A 676 -21.52 -22.79 -1.39
CA SER A 676 -22.08 -23.71 -2.38
C SER A 676 -22.68 -24.98 -1.77
N TRP A 677 -22.08 -25.50 -0.69
CA TRP A 677 -22.65 -26.63 0.05
C TRP A 677 -23.99 -26.25 0.68
N PHE A 678 -24.07 -25.10 1.35
CA PHE A 678 -25.34 -24.64 1.94
C PHE A 678 -26.41 -24.42 0.88
N HIS A 679 -26.08 -23.81 -0.25
CA HIS A 679 -27.05 -23.59 -1.34
C HIS A 679 -27.67 -24.89 -1.85
N ARG A 680 -26.94 -26.01 -1.78
CA ARG A 680 -27.42 -27.35 -2.12
C ARG A 680 -28.09 -28.07 -0.94
N ALA A 681 -27.65 -27.83 0.30
CA ALA A 681 -28.07 -28.57 1.47
C ALA A 681 -29.28 -27.96 2.22
N ASN A 682 -29.49 -26.65 2.14
CA ASN A 682 -30.49 -25.95 2.96
C ASN A 682 -31.94 -26.02 2.42
N GLY A 683 -32.13 -26.54 1.20
CA GLY A 683 -33.46 -26.67 0.56
C GLY A 683 -34.13 -25.35 0.15
N GLN A 684 -33.40 -24.23 0.15
CA GLN A 684 -33.93 -22.91 -0.19
C GLN A 684 -33.98 -22.65 -1.69
N THR A 685 -33.12 -23.34 -2.45
CA THR A 685 -33.11 -23.30 -3.90
C THR A 685 -33.44 -24.69 -4.47
N SER A 686 -33.90 -24.73 -5.71
CA SER A 686 -34.19 -26.00 -6.38
C SER A 686 -32.91 -26.77 -6.68
N ALA A 687 -33.02 -28.08 -6.89
CA ALA A 687 -31.87 -28.92 -7.20
C ALA A 687 -31.15 -28.52 -8.51
N ASP A 688 -31.88 -27.88 -9.43
CA ASP A 688 -31.40 -27.36 -10.72
C ASP A 688 -31.05 -25.86 -10.69
N ALA A 689 -31.03 -25.24 -9.49
CA ALA A 689 -30.67 -23.83 -9.33
C ALA A 689 -29.23 -23.57 -9.79
N ASN A 690 -29.05 -22.52 -10.58
CA ASN A 690 -27.75 -22.02 -11.00
C ASN A 690 -27.25 -20.88 -10.09
N LEU A 691 -26.05 -20.39 -10.37
CA LEU A 691 -25.35 -19.37 -9.58
C LEU A 691 -26.23 -18.14 -9.40
N TYR A 692 -26.92 -17.69 -10.44
CA TYR A 692 -27.77 -16.51 -10.35
C TYR A 692 -29.02 -16.75 -9.52
N ASP A 693 -29.56 -17.97 -9.48
CA ASP A 693 -30.63 -18.30 -8.53
C ASP A 693 -30.12 -18.25 -7.08
N TRP A 694 -28.88 -18.66 -6.83
CA TRP A 694 -28.24 -18.55 -5.51
C TRP A 694 -28.02 -17.09 -5.11
N LEU A 695 -27.53 -16.25 -6.03
CA LEU A 695 -27.38 -14.81 -5.78
C LEU A 695 -28.74 -14.14 -5.52
N ALA A 696 -29.80 -14.55 -6.22
CA ALA A 696 -31.17 -14.10 -5.96
C ALA A 696 -31.65 -14.53 -4.57
N ALA A 697 -31.40 -15.77 -4.16
CA ALA A 697 -31.78 -16.27 -2.84
C ALA A 697 -31.14 -15.49 -1.69
N ILE A 698 -29.87 -15.08 -1.86
CA ILE A 698 -29.18 -14.18 -0.91
C ILE A 698 -29.84 -12.80 -0.88
N GLU A 699 -30.14 -12.23 -2.05
CA GLU A 699 -30.77 -10.92 -2.16
C GLU A 699 -32.17 -10.88 -1.54
N ASP A 700 -32.93 -11.98 -1.62
CA ASP A 700 -34.30 -12.07 -1.10
C ASP A 700 -34.40 -12.05 0.44
N GLN A 701 -33.29 -12.20 1.15
CA GLN A 701 -33.32 -12.27 2.61
C GLN A 701 -33.65 -10.91 3.24
N PRO A 702 -34.71 -10.77 4.05
CA PRO A 702 -35.19 -9.46 4.52
C PRO A 702 -34.39 -8.90 5.71
N SER A 703 -33.52 -9.69 6.35
CA SER A 703 -32.82 -9.31 7.57
C SER A 703 -31.54 -10.14 7.77
N LEU A 704 -30.64 -9.69 8.65
CA LEU A 704 -29.42 -10.43 9.01
C LEU A 704 -29.73 -11.82 9.61
N PRO A 705 -30.73 -11.98 10.51
CA PRO A 705 -31.16 -13.31 10.96
C PRO A 705 -31.69 -14.20 9.85
N ALA A 706 -32.46 -13.65 8.91
CA ALA A 706 -32.97 -14.41 7.77
C ALA A 706 -31.83 -14.81 6.82
N LEU A 707 -30.85 -13.92 6.63
CA LEU A 707 -29.64 -14.22 5.86
C LEU A 707 -28.84 -15.38 6.45
N ASN A 708 -28.62 -15.36 7.77
CA ASN A 708 -27.90 -16.43 8.45
C ASN A 708 -28.64 -17.77 8.40
N THR A 709 -29.93 -17.77 8.74
CA THR A 709 -30.74 -19.00 8.79
C THR A 709 -31.11 -19.54 7.41
N GLY A 710 -31.39 -18.65 6.46
CA GLY A 710 -31.86 -18.97 5.12
C GLY A 710 -30.75 -19.19 4.10
N ILE A 711 -29.51 -18.75 4.34
CA ILE A 711 -28.39 -19.01 3.43
C ILE A 711 -27.34 -19.87 4.09
N CYS A 712 -26.91 -19.53 5.31
CA CYS A 712 -25.85 -20.25 6.02
C CYS A 712 -26.40 -21.27 7.04
N GLY A 713 -27.70 -21.55 7.05
CA GLY A 713 -28.35 -22.46 7.98
C GLY A 713 -29.03 -23.64 7.29
N LEU A 714 -29.28 -24.69 8.06
CA LEU A 714 -30.13 -25.81 7.66
C LEU A 714 -31.53 -25.63 8.24
N THR A 715 -32.54 -26.16 7.56
CA THR A 715 -33.88 -26.24 8.15
C THR A 715 -33.89 -27.25 9.31
N GLU A 716 -34.81 -27.07 10.26
CA GLU A 716 -34.95 -27.99 11.41
C GLU A 716 -35.12 -29.43 10.95
N ASP A 717 -35.97 -29.69 9.94
CA ASP A 717 -36.20 -31.02 9.39
C ASP A 717 -34.91 -31.66 8.83
N ILE A 718 -34.07 -30.88 8.14
CA ILE A 718 -32.80 -31.35 7.54
C ILE A 718 -31.76 -31.58 8.64
N ALA A 719 -31.67 -30.67 9.61
CA ALA A 719 -30.78 -30.80 10.75
C ALA A 719 -31.13 -32.01 11.62
N GLU A 720 -32.42 -32.23 11.89
CA GLU A 720 -32.92 -33.39 12.65
C GLU A 720 -32.69 -34.70 11.88
N ALA A 721 -32.97 -34.73 10.58
CA ALA A 721 -32.69 -35.89 9.73
C ALA A 721 -31.19 -36.24 9.69
N GLY A 722 -30.32 -35.23 9.77
CA GLY A 722 -28.86 -35.38 9.86
C GLY A 722 -28.32 -35.67 11.27
N GLY A 723 -29.18 -35.68 12.31
CA GLY A 723 -28.75 -35.89 13.69
C GLY A 723 -27.92 -34.74 14.29
N MET A 724 -28.09 -33.52 13.80
CA MET A 724 -27.28 -32.35 14.17
C MET A 724 -27.81 -31.66 15.43
N PHE A 725 -26.91 -31.10 16.23
CA PHE A 725 -27.29 -30.25 17.37
C PHE A 725 -27.73 -28.87 16.90
N HIS A 726 -28.59 -28.19 17.67
CA HIS A 726 -29.08 -26.84 17.34
C HIS A 726 -27.93 -25.90 16.95
N ARG A 727 -26.84 -25.83 17.72
CA ARG A 727 -25.68 -24.95 17.41
C ARG A 727 -24.95 -25.27 16.10
N THR A 728 -25.07 -26.49 15.59
CA THR A 728 -24.44 -26.91 14.33
C THR A 728 -25.33 -26.72 13.11
N ALA A 729 -26.63 -26.45 13.32
CA ALA A 729 -27.61 -26.25 12.27
C ALA A 729 -27.72 -24.79 11.78
N TYR A 730 -27.07 -23.84 12.45
CA TYR A 730 -27.05 -22.42 12.10
C TYR A 730 -25.68 -22.01 11.58
N GLY A 731 -25.61 -20.84 10.93
CA GLY A 731 -24.43 -20.39 10.17
C GLY A 731 -23.15 -20.14 10.94
N HIS A 732 -23.08 -20.47 12.22
CA HIS A 732 -21.84 -20.59 12.97
C HIS A 732 -20.78 -21.37 12.18
N ASN A 733 -21.14 -22.53 11.64
CA ASN A 733 -20.22 -23.44 10.95
C ASN A 733 -19.99 -23.08 9.48
N SER A 734 -20.49 -21.94 9.02
CA SER A 734 -20.22 -21.43 7.68
C SER A 734 -18.80 -20.87 7.61
N ALA A 735 -18.20 -20.99 6.44
CA ALA A 735 -17.04 -20.21 6.01
C ALA A 735 -17.14 -18.72 6.37
N TYR A 736 -18.38 -18.18 6.30
CA TYR A 736 -18.74 -16.80 6.62
C TYR A 736 -19.78 -16.83 7.73
N ASN A 737 -19.34 -16.69 8.99
CA ASN A 737 -20.24 -16.76 10.14
C ASN A 737 -20.91 -15.39 10.39
N LEU A 738 -22.25 -15.41 10.44
CA LEU A 738 -23.12 -14.25 10.61
C LEU A 738 -23.75 -14.16 12.00
N ASP A 739 -23.56 -15.14 12.89
CA ASP A 739 -24.16 -15.15 14.24
C ASP A 739 -23.78 -13.90 15.05
N ASN A 740 -22.59 -13.37 14.81
CA ASN A 740 -22.04 -12.22 15.50
C ASN A 740 -22.69 -10.88 15.10
N LEU A 741 -23.54 -10.85 14.06
CA LEU A 741 -24.14 -9.63 13.51
C LEU A 741 -25.43 -9.16 14.19
N TYR A 742 -26.07 -10.00 15.01
CA TYR A 742 -27.35 -9.67 15.63
C TYR A 742 -27.57 -10.45 16.94
N PRO A 743 -28.44 -9.97 17.85
CA PRO A 743 -28.76 -10.71 19.07
C PRO A 743 -29.74 -11.85 18.77
N HIS A 744 -29.48 -13.06 19.27
CA HIS A 744 -30.38 -14.22 19.14
C HIS A 744 -31.55 -14.16 20.13
N PHE A 745 -31.40 -13.46 21.25
CA PHE A 745 -32.48 -13.19 22.20
C PHE A 745 -32.44 -11.77 22.76
N ALA A 746 -33.59 -11.29 23.24
CA ALA A 746 -33.72 -9.94 23.75
C ALA A 746 -32.76 -9.69 24.93
N GLY A 747 -31.92 -8.66 24.81
CA GLY A 747 -30.93 -8.29 25.82
C GLY A 747 -29.58 -8.99 25.68
N GLU A 748 -29.40 -9.87 24.68
CA GLU A 748 -28.09 -10.43 24.35
C GLU A 748 -27.14 -9.36 23.81
N ARG A 749 -25.87 -9.42 24.24
CA ARG A 749 -24.79 -8.62 23.67
C ARG A 749 -24.16 -9.38 22.51
N TYR A 750 -24.01 -8.70 21.38
CA TYR A 750 -23.36 -9.20 20.17
C TYR A 750 -22.28 -8.23 19.71
N THR A 751 -21.36 -8.67 18.84
CA THR A 751 -20.18 -7.87 18.44
C THR A 751 -20.41 -7.02 17.20
N GLY A 752 -21.46 -7.32 16.42
CA GLY A 752 -21.74 -6.64 15.16
C GLY A 752 -20.75 -7.00 14.04
N THR A 753 -19.94 -8.04 14.22
CA THR A 753 -18.89 -8.46 13.28
C THR A 753 -19.35 -9.60 12.39
N LEU A 754 -18.86 -9.63 11.16
CA LEU A 754 -18.87 -10.81 10.30
C LEU A 754 -17.55 -11.54 10.47
N GLU A 755 -17.59 -12.86 10.64
CA GLU A 755 -16.41 -13.69 10.92
C GLU A 755 -16.04 -14.55 9.73
N PHE A 756 -14.79 -14.45 9.29
CA PHE A 756 -14.20 -15.27 8.23
C PHE A 756 -13.47 -16.47 8.86
N ARG A 757 -13.89 -17.70 8.52
CA ARG A 757 -13.43 -18.95 9.20
C ARG A 757 -12.61 -19.90 8.34
N GLN A 758 -12.44 -19.60 7.05
CA GLN A 758 -11.84 -20.54 6.08
C GLN A 758 -10.31 -20.63 6.14
N HIS A 759 -9.64 -19.65 6.74
CA HIS A 759 -8.18 -19.63 6.75
C HIS A 759 -7.62 -20.69 7.72
N ALA A 760 -6.61 -21.43 7.28
CA ALA A 760 -5.91 -22.37 8.14
C ALA A 760 -5.18 -21.62 9.26
N GLY A 761 -5.02 -22.25 10.42
CA GLY A 761 -4.25 -21.67 11.52
C GLY A 761 -2.81 -21.46 11.07
N THR A 762 -2.30 -20.26 11.31
CA THR A 762 -0.92 -19.88 10.98
C THR A 762 -0.34 -19.01 12.09
N MET A 763 0.96 -19.11 12.27
CA MET A 763 1.75 -18.21 13.09
C MET A 763 2.71 -17.35 12.24
N ASP A 764 2.63 -17.46 10.90
CA ASP A 764 3.38 -16.63 9.99
C ASP A 764 2.83 -15.21 9.98
N TYR A 765 3.70 -14.25 10.28
CA TYR A 765 3.30 -12.85 10.41
C TYR A 765 2.74 -12.27 9.10
N LEU A 766 3.37 -12.59 7.96
CA LEU A 766 2.98 -12.04 6.67
C LEU A 766 1.63 -12.61 6.22
N GLU A 767 1.41 -13.91 6.42
CA GLU A 767 0.16 -14.59 6.13
C GLU A 767 -1.00 -14.00 6.95
N VAL A 768 -0.79 -13.78 8.25
CA VAL A 768 -1.78 -13.11 9.12
C VAL A 768 -2.12 -11.71 8.60
N VAL A 769 -1.10 -10.91 8.24
CA VAL A 769 -1.28 -9.55 7.76
C VAL A 769 -2.05 -9.52 6.44
N HIS A 770 -1.66 -10.33 5.45
CA HIS A 770 -2.31 -10.35 4.14
C HIS A 770 -3.75 -10.88 4.24
N TRP A 771 -4.04 -11.83 5.13
CA TRP A 771 -5.40 -12.29 5.37
C TRP A 771 -6.30 -11.21 5.99
N ILE A 772 -5.78 -10.45 6.96
CA ILE A 772 -6.50 -9.30 7.55
C ILE A 772 -6.77 -8.24 6.47
N VAL A 773 -5.77 -7.87 5.66
CA VAL A 773 -5.93 -6.87 4.59
C VAL A 773 -6.96 -7.32 3.55
N LEU A 774 -6.94 -8.61 3.17
CA LEU A 774 -7.89 -9.15 2.20
C LEU A 774 -9.33 -9.12 2.74
N THR A 775 -9.57 -9.69 3.93
CA THR A 775 -10.92 -9.80 4.52
C THR A 775 -11.53 -8.43 4.82
N THR A 776 -10.74 -7.49 5.35
CA THR A 776 -11.18 -6.11 5.58
C THR A 776 -11.40 -5.35 4.26
N GLY A 777 -10.57 -5.59 3.25
CA GLY A 777 -10.74 -5.07 1.88
C GLY A 777 -12.03 -5.53 1.22
N MET A 778 -12.36 -6.82 1.32
CA MET A 778 -13.62 -7.39 0.80
C MET A 778 -14.85 -6.72 1.43
N VAL A 779 -14.85 -6.54 2.76
CA VAL A 779 -15.96 -5.87 3.46
C VAL A 779 -16.07 -4.40 3.05
N ARG A 780 -14.93 -3.69 2.98
CA ARG A 780 -14.89 -2.29 2.54
C ARG A 780 -15.45 -2.12 1.12
N TYR A 781 -15.02 -2.97 0.19
CA TYR A 781 -15.54 -2.97 -1.19
C TYR A 781 -17.04 -3.22 -1.22
N CYS A 782 -17.51 -4.29 -0.57
CA CYS A 782 -18.93 -4.65 -0.51
C CYS A 782 -19.80 -3.58 0.18
N ALA A 783 -19.25 -2.79 1.09
CA ALA A 783 -19.96 -1.71 1.75
C ALA A 783 -20.02 -0.42 0.91
N ALA A 784 -19.07 -0.18 0.00
CA ALA A 784 -18.96 1.08 -0.75
C ALA A 784 -19.46 0.98 -2.20
N VAL A 785 -19.52 -0.23 -2.78
CA VAL A 785 -19.82 -0.42 -4.19
C VAL A 785 -21.28 -0.13 -4.56
N GLU A 786 -21.46 0.60 -5.66
CA GLU A 786 -22.78 0.89 -6.25
C GLU A 786 -23.43 -0.38 -6.84
N PRO A 787 -24.79 -0.46 -6.93
CA PRO A 787 -25.48 -1.69 -7.35
C PRO A 787 -25.04 -2.21 -8.71
N VAL A 788 -24.99 -1.36 -9.74
CA VAL A 788 -24.72 -1.80 -11.11
C VAL A 788 -23.29 -2.35 -11.28
N PRO A 789 -22.22 -1.66 -10.84
CA PRO A 789 -20.87 -2.23 -10.85
C PRO A 789 -20.76 -3.56 -10.07
N PHE A 790 -21.40 -3.64 -8.91
CA PHE A 790 -21.39 -4.85 -8.09
C PHE A 790 -22.09 -6.04 -8.76
N LEU A 791 -23.31 -5.83 -9.26
CA LEU A 791 -24.06 -6.83 -10.03
C LEU A 791 -23.26 -7.28 -11.25
N THR A 792 -22.59 -6.34 -11.92
CA THR A 792 -21.75 -6.63 -13.08
C THR A 792 -20.57 -7.53 -12.71
N LEU A 793 -19.85 -7.21 -11.64
CA LEU A 793 -18.76 -8.05 -11.16
C LEU A 793 -19.25 -9.47 -10.83
N CYS A 794 -20.28 -9.61 -10.00
CA CYS A 794 -20.79 -10.93 -9.61
C CYS A 794 -21.35 -11.72 -10.80
N ALA A 795 -21.82 -11.06 -11.86
CA ALA A 795 -22.27 -11.73 -13.07
C ALA A 795 -21.14 -12.47 -13.81
N TYR A 796 -19.91 -11.97 -13.71
CA TYR A 796 -18.71 -12.63 -14.24
C TYR A 796 -18.24 -13.84 -13.43
N GLY A 797 -18.90 -14.19 -12.31
CA GLY A 797 -18.55 -15.39 -11.51
C GLY A 797 -18.62 -16.71 -12.30
N VAL A 798 -19.50 -16.80 -13.30
CA VAL A 798 -19.60 -17.95 -14.22
C VAL A 798 -18.48 -17.99 -15.26
N ASP A 799 -17.76 -16.89 -15.48
CA ASP A 799 -16.70 -16.81 -16.47
C ASP A 799 -15.41 -17.42 -15.90
N ARG A 800 -15.04 -18.56 -16.48
CA ARG A 800 -13.89 -19.37 -16.04
C ARG A 800 -12.55 -18.66 -16.26
N ARG A 801 -12.55 -17.62 -17.09
CA ARG A 801 -11.41 -16.75 -17.38
C ARG A 801 -11.02 -15.87 -16.20
N VAL A 802 -11.98 -15.57 -15.31
CA VAL A 802 -11.71 -14.73 -14.16
C VAL A 802 -10.92 -15.53 -13.13
N GLY A 803 -9.64 -15.21 -12.98
CA GLY A 803 -8.76 -15.78 -11.96
C GLY A 803 -8.83 -15.03 -10.63
N LEU A 804 -8.10 -15.54 -9.63
CA LEU A 804 -7.99 -14.91 -8.32
C LEU A 804 -7.39 -13.51 -8.44
N ARG A 805 -6.29 -13.34 -9.20
CA ARG A 805 -5.68 -12.03 -9.44
C ARG A 805 -6.68 -11.00 -9.99
N GLY A 806 -7.50 -11.41 -10.97
CA GLY A 806 -8.52 -10.55 -11.57
C GLY A 806 -9.57 -10.10 -10.57
N LEU A 807 -10.03 -11.01 -9.70
CA LEU A 807 -10.96 -10.69 -8.62
C LEU A 807 -10.36 -9.72 -7.59
N LEU A 808 -9.15 -10.00 -7.10
CA LEU A 808 -8.49 -9.16 -6.10
C LEU A 808 -8.23 -7.75 -6.64
N THR A 809 -7.83 -7.66 -7.91
CA THR A 809 -7.65 -6.37 -8.60
C THR A 809 -8.97 -5.62 -8.76
N ALA A 810 -10.06 -6.32 -9.12
CA ALA A 810 -11.39 -5.69 -9.25
C ALA A 810 -11.93 -5.14 -7.92
N MET A 811 -11.58 -5.77 -6.80
CA MET A 811 -11.89 -5.28 -5.45
C MET A 811 -10.96 -4.16 -4.96
N GLN A 812 -9.95 -3.78 -5.76
CA GLN A 812 -8.92 -2.80 -5.39
C GLN A 812 -8.12 -3.24 -4.15
N CYS A 813 -7.79 -4.52 -4.06
CA CYS A 813 -6.85 -5.01 -3.05
C CYS A 813 -5.46 -4.40 -3.29
N PRO A 814 -4.69 -4.09 -2.23
CA PRO A 814 -3.30 -3.64 -2.33
C PRO A 814 -2.43 -4.60 -3.15
N ALA A 815 -1.52 -4.04 -3.96
CA ALA A 815 -0.72 -4.79 -4.93
C ALA A 815 0.20 -5.84 -4.28
N ASP A 816 0.70 -5.56 -3.08
CA ASP A 816 1.46 -6.51 -2.24
C ASP A 816 0.61 -7.73 -1.85
N THR A 817 -0.66 -7.52 -1.49
CA THR A 817 -1.61 -8.58 -1.12
C THR A 817 -2.07 -9.37 -2.35
N VAL A 818 -2.27 -8.70 -3.49
CA VAL A 818 -2.48 -9.38 -4.78
C VAL A 818 -1.26 -10.23 -5.13
N GLY A 819 -0.06 -9.65 -5.02
CA GLY A 819 1.20 -10.32 -5.25
C GLY A 819 1.38 -11.53 -4.34
N TYR A 820 1.09 -11.42 -3.05
CA TYR A 820 1.23 -12.51 -2.07
C TYR A 820 0.34 -13.71 -2.39
N PHE A 821 -0.94 -13.49 -2.74
CA PHE A 821 -1.89 -14.57 -2.98
C PHE A 821 -1.90 -15.10 -4.41
N ALA A 822 -1.47 -14.32 -5.40
CA ALA A 822 -1.55 -14.68 -6.82
C ALA A 822 -0.19 -14.90 -7.48
N GLN A 823 0.84 -15.30 -6.73
CA GLN A 823 2.22 -15.55 -7.21
C GLN A 823 2.28 -16.56 -8.36
N ASP A 824 1.40 -17.57 -8.35
CA ASP A 824 1.42 -18.69 -9.31
C ASP A 824 0.57 -18.45 -10.57
N ASP A 825 -0.10 -17.31 -10.70
CA ASP A 825 -0.91 -16.95 -11.88
C ASP A 825 -0.04 -16.47 -13.09
N ASP A 826 1.29 -16.43 -12.95
CA ASP A 826 2.24 -15.82 -13.91
C ASP A 826 2.90 -16.81 -14.92
N ASP A 827 2.66 -18.13 -14.81
CA ASP A 827 3.13 -19.11 -15.80
C ASP A 827 2.12 -19.21 -16.96
N ASP A 828 2.54 -18.90 -18.20
CA ASP A 828 1.75 -19.11 -19.43
C ASP A 828 1.40 -20.62 -19.65
N ASP A 829 2.06 -21.53 -18.93
CA ASP A 829 1.79 -22.97 -18.85
C ASP A 829 1.06 -23.39 -17.56
N ALA A 830 0.57 -22.44 -16.74
CA ALA A 830 -0.59 -22.68 -15.89
C ALA A 830 -1.83 -22.83 -16.79
N GLU A 831 -1.80 -23.84 -17.68
CA GLU A 831 -2.99 -24.46 -18.21
C GLU A 831 -3.96 -24.54 -17.05
N ALA A 832 -5.12 -23.92 -17.22
CA ALA A 832 -6.31 -24.13 -16.43
C ALA A 832 -6.09 -25.10 -15.27
N VAL A 833 -6.24 -24.66 -14.01
CA VAL A 833 -6.44 -25.61 -12.90
C VAL A 833 -7.66 -26.52 -13.14
N ILE A 834 -8.35 -26.35 -14.27
CA ILE A 834 -9.29 -27.29 -14.85
C ILE A 834 -8.80 -27.80 -16.23
N GLY A 835 -7.83 -28.72 -16.20
CA GLY A 835 -7.67 -29.73 -17.24
C GLY A 835 -8.70 -30.84 -17.02
N PHE A 836 -9.93 -30.68 -17.53
CA PHE A 836 -10.87 -31.80 -17.68
C PHE A 836 -10.28 -32.80 -18.68
N LEU A 837 -10.40 -34.11 -18.37
CA LEU A 837 -10.40 -35.34 -19.21
C LEU A 837 -9.64 -36.44 -18.44
N GLY A 838 -10.05 -37.70 -18.28
CA GLY A 838 -11.20 -38.49 -18.73
C GLY A 838 -11.04 -39.93 -18.19
N SER A 839 -12.16 -40.64 -18.04
CA SER A 839 -12.33 -42.09 -17.82
C SER A 839 -11.12 -43.00 -17.48
N GLY A 840 -11.15 -43.65 -16.31
CA GLY A 840 -10.49 -44.95 -16.12
C GLY A 840 -9.98 -45.24 -14.70
N ASP A 841 -10.66 -46.14 -14.00
CA ASP A 841 -10.19 -47.07 -12.97
C ASP A 841 -8.73 -46.95 -12.44
N VAL A 842 -8.57 -46.85 -11.12
CA VAL A 842 -7.88 -47.80 -10.20
C VAL A 842 -7.39 -47.08 -8.92
N PHE A 843 -7.87 -47.58 -7.77
CA PHE A 843 -7.36 -47.32 -6.41
C PHE A 843 -5.85 -47.60 -6.28
N SER A 844 -5.12 -46.81 -5.49
CA SER A 844 -3.95 -47.36 -4.79
C SER A 844 -3.75 -46.78 -3.40
N THR A 845 -3.83 -47.70 -2.45
CA THR A 845 -3.40 -47.63 -1.06
C THR A 845 -1.90 -47.33 -0.92
N ALA A 846 -1.51 -46.47 0.02
CA ALA A 846 -0.16 -46.50 0.59
C ALA A 846 -0.23 -46.35 2.12
N ALA A 847 0.44 -47.27 2.80
CA ALA A 847 0.49 -47.44 4.24
C ALA A 847 1.91 -47.09 4.77
N PRO A 848 2.17 -47.26 6.08
CA PRO A 848 2.60 -46.22 7.00
C PRO A 848 4.13 -46.04 7.08
N VAL A 849 4.57 -44.82 7.40
CA VAL A 849 5.97 -44.53 7.76
C VAL A 849 6.02 -44.15 9.24
N VAL A 850 6.90 -44.82 9.98
CA VAL A 850 7.19 -44.63 11.41
C VAL A 850 8.48 -43.83 11.49
N LEU A 851 8.51 -42.64 12.11
CA LEU A 851 9.76 -41.95 12.51
C LEU A 851 9.58 -41.05 13.75
N GLU A 852 10.71 -40.69 14.33
CA GLU A 852 11.00 -40.36 15.73
C GLU A 852 11.02 -38.84 16.03
N GLU A 853 10.55 -38.47 17.23
CA GLU A 853 10.77 -37.19 17.96
C GLU A 853 10.17 -35.87 17.39
N LEU A 854 9.73 -35.00 18.30
CA LEU A 854 8.74 -33.91 18.14
C LEU A 854 9.05 -32.87 17.03
N ASP A 855 10.32 -32.70 16.66
CA ASP A 855 10.73 -31.77 15.60
C ASP A 855 10.24 -32.26 14.22
N ASP A 856 10.09 -33.58 14.00
CA ASP A 856 9.51 -34.14 12.77
C ASP A 856 7.98 -34.03 12.75
N LEU A 857 7.29 -34.00 13.90
CA LEU A 857 5.85 -33.73 13.98
C LEU A 857 5.56 -32.27 13.63
N MET A 858 6.40 -31.36 14.12
CA MET A 858 6.31 -29.93 13.80
C MET A 858 6.70 -29.66 12.35
N ALA A 859 7.74 -30.31 11.84
CA ALA A 859 8.08 -30.26 10.41
C ALA A 859 7.00 -30.90 9.54
N HIS A 860 6.28 -31.94 10.01
CA HIS A 860 5.15 -32.54 9.28
C HIS A 860 3.89 -31.67 9.32
N ASN A 861 3.65 -30.90 10.40
CA ASN A 861 2.56 -29.94 10.48
C ASN A 861 2.87 -28.62 9.77
N GLU A 862 4.13 -28.17 9.78
CA GLU A 862 4.64 -27.14 8.88
C GLU A 862 4.57 -27.62 7.43
N VAL A 863 4.80 -28.91 7.14
CA VAL A 863 4.59 -29.49 5.80
C VAL A 863 3.11 -29.65 5.47
N GLU A 864 2.18 -30.00 6.37
CA GLU A 864 0.73 -29.99 6.06
C GLU A 864 0.17 -28.56 5.89
N SER A 865 0.76 -27.55 6.55
CA SER A 865 0.41 -26.13 6.37
C SER A 865 1.16 -25.44 5.22
N SER A 866 2.38 -25.89 4.87
CA SER A 866 3.19 -25.42 3.73
C SER A 866 3.06 -26.30 2.47
N ASP A 867 2.36 -27.44 2.51
CA ASP A 867 2.04 -28.31 1.38
C ASP A 867 0.91 -27.71 0.52
N ARG A 868 1.13 -26.48 0.06
CA ARG A 868 0.62 -26.06 -1.25
C ARG A 868 1.08 -27.04 -2.34
N LEU A 869 2.20 -27.75 -2.15
CA LEU A 869 2.89 -28.56 -3.17
C LEU A 869 2.57 -30.07 -3.19
N VAL A 870 2.30 -30.77 -2.09
CA VAL A 870 1.79 -32.16 -2.15
C VAL A 870 0.26 -32.22 -2.33
N GLY A 871 -0.44 -31.12 -2.02
CA GLY A 871 -1.91 -31.03 -2.07
C GLY A 871 -2.53 -30.44 -3.34
N ALA A 872 -1.77 -30.03 -4.35
CA ALA A 872 -2.36 -29.47 -5.58
C ALA A 872 -3.28 -30.47 -6.29
N GLU A 873 -2.96 -31.77 -6.25
CA GLU A 873 -3.81 -32.84 -6.77
C GLU A 873 -5.06 -33.06 -5.92
N LEU A 874 -4.93 -33.10 -4.59
CA LEU A 874 -6.07 -33.26 -3.68
C LEU A 874 -7.02 -32.05 -3.76
N ARG A 875 -6.47 -30.83 -3.82
CA ARG A 875 -7.24 -29.60 -4.00
C ARG A 875 -7.94 -29.60 -5.35
N ARG A 876 -7.26 -29.99 -6.43
CA ARG A 876 -7.88 -30.17 -7.76
C ARG A 876 -9.01 -31.19 -7.71
N ALA A 877 -8.84 -32.32 -7.02
CA ALA A 877 -9.89 -33.32 -6.85
C ALA A 877 -11.09 -32.76 -6.08
N VAL A 878 -10.85 -32.05 -4.97
CA VAL A 878 -11.92 -31.42 -4.17
C VAL A 878 -12.66 -30.35 -4.98
N VAL A 879 -11.95 -29.45 -5.67
CA VAL A 879 -12.53 -28.41 -6.53
C VAL A 879 -13.34 -29.03 -7.67
N ALA A 880 -12.87 -30.15 -8.25
CA ALA A 880 -13.58 -30.86 -9.32
C ALA A 880 -14.89 -31.51 -8.86
N GLU A 881 -15.04 -31.82 -7.57
CA GLU A 881 -16.26 -32.37 -6.98
C GLU A 881 -17.26 -31.30 -6.53
N LYS A 882 -16.84 -30.03 -6.41
CA LYS A 882 -17.70 -28.92 -5.99
C LYS A 882 -18.60 -28.46 -7.12
N ASP A 883 -19.85 -28.17 -6.75
CA ASP A 883 -20.80 -27.51 -7.63
C ASP A 883 -20.81 -26.02 -7.30
N TYR A 884 -20.31 -25.18 -8.21
CA TYR A 884 -20.29 -23.73 -8.04
C TYR A 884 -21.54 -23.04 -8.61
N GLY A 885 -22.59 -23.81 -8.90
CA GLY A 885 -23.85 -23.30 -9.42
C GLY A 885 -23.82 -23.01 -10.92
N PHE A 886 -22.78 -23.40 -11.66
CA PHE A 886 -22.73 -23.19 -13.10
C PHE A 886 -22.31 -24.46 -13.83
N ASP A 887 -22.89 -24.64 -15.02
CA ASP A 887 -22.52 -25.71 -15.93
C ASP A 887 -21.28 -25.29 -16.74
N PRO A 888 -20.12 -25.97 -16.55
CA PRO A 888 -18.90 -25.66 -17.28
C PRO A 888 -18.98 -25.86 -18.79
N ALA A 889 -20.03 -26.54 -19.30
CA ALA A 889 -20.29 -26.72 -20.72
C ALA A 889 -21.03 -25.54 -21.37
N ILE A 890 -21.59 -24.63 -20.57
CA ILE A 890 -22.29 -23.44 -21.07
C ILE A 890 -21.26 -22.33 -21.27
N GLU A 891 -20.93 -22.05 -22.53
CA GLU A 891 -20.06 -20.94 -22.89
C GLU A 891 -20.85 -19.63 -22.84
N VAL A 892 -20.60 -18.83 -21.80
CA VAL A 892 -21.26 -17.53 -21.59
C VAL A 892 -20.70 -16.51 -22.57
N CYS A 893 -21.29 -16.46 -23.77
CA CYS A 893 -20.81 -15.63 -24.89
C CYS A 893 -21.35 -14.18 -24.91
N ARG A 894 -21.87 -13.63 -23.79
CA ARG A 894 -22.50 -12.28 -23.80
C ARG A 894 -21.80 -11.29 -22.87
N PRO A 895 -21.58 -10.04 -23.30
CA PRO A 895 -21.18 -8.98 -22.38
C PRO A 895 -22.34 -8.65 -21.45
N PHE A 896 -22.11 -8.80 -20.14
CA PHE A 896 -23.05 -8.40 -19.09
C PHE A 896 -23.20 -6.87 -18.96
N GLU A 897 -22.24 -6.14 -19.53
CA GLU A 897 -22.05 -4.69 -19.42
C GLU A 897 -23.25 -3.86 -19.92
N GLU A 898 -23.92 -4.28 -20.99
CA GLU A 898 -25.12 -3.58 -21.48
C GLU A 898 -26.42 -4.12 -20.87
N SER A 899 -26.41 -5.40 -20.47
CA SER A 899 -27.62 -6.09 -20.04
C SER A 899 -27.98 -5.75 -18.59
N ILE A 900 -27.00 -5.70 -17.70
CA ILE A 900 -27.22 -5.46 -16.26
C ILE A 900 -27.71 -4.05 -15.96
N PRO A 901 -27.10 -2.96 -16.48
CA PRO A 901 -27.63 -1.61 -16.27
C PRO A 901 -29.08 -1.50 -16.77
N ARG A 902 -29.38 -2.10 -17.92
CA ARG A 902 -30.75 -2.16 -18.47
C ARG A 902 -31.70 -2.93 -17.56
N TYR A 903 -31.32 -4.12 -17.11
CA TYR A 903 -32.16 -4.96 -16.25
C TYR A 903 -32.43 -4.30 -14.91
N TYR A 904 -31.41 -3.68 -14.33
CA TYR A 904 -31.54 -2.92 -13.11
C TYR A 904 -32.47 -1.71 -13.34
N ALA A 905 -32.25 -0.92 -14.39
CA ALA A 905 -33.13 0.22 -14.71
C ALA A 905 -34.59 -0.18 -14.93
N GLU A 906 -34.85 -1.27 -15.66
CA GLU A 906 -36.20 -1.82 -15.88
C GLU A 906 -36.85 -2.27 -14.56
N ALA A 907 -36.08 -2.92 -13.68
CA ALA A 907 -36.55 -3.36 -12.37
C ALA A 907 -36.72 -2.20 -11.37
N SER A 908 -36.01 -1.09 -11.55
CA SER A 908 -36.08 0.13 -10.75
C SER A 908 -37.16 1.13 -11.21
N LEU A 909 -37.90 0.85 -12.31
CA LEU A 909 -38.92 1.78 -12.82
C LEU A 909 -40.05 2.03 -11.80
N PRO A 910 -40.67 3.24 -11.77
CA PRO A 910 -41.66 3.65 -10.75
C PRO A 910 -43.00 2.89 -10.74
N GLY A 911 -43.11 1.75 -11.43
CA GLY A 911 -44.33 0.96 -11.57
C GLY A 911 -44.67 0.06 -10.38
N VAL A 912 -43.79 -0.05 -9.37
CA VAL A 912 -44.02 -0.95 -8.22
C VAL A 912 -43.68 -0.27 -6.88
N VAL A 913 -44.35 0.85 -6.54
CA VAL A 913 -44.59 1.21 -5.13
C VAL A 913 -46.02 1.72 -4.92
N VAL A 914 -47.02 1.02 -5.47
CA VAL A 914 -48.36 0.90 -4.86
C VAL A 914 -48.86 -0.51 -5.16
N LEU A 915 -48.40 -1.51 -4.42
CA LEU A 915 -49.07 -2.81 -4.33
C LEU A 915 -49.93 -2.80 -3.07
N GLY A 916 -51.16 -2.30 -3.19
CA GLY A 916 -52.21 -2.40 -2.16
C GLY A 916 -51.82 -1.93 -0.76
N GLU A 917 -52.20 -0.70 -0.39
CA GLU A 917 -52.17 -0.19 1.00
C GLU A 917 -50.86 -0.30 1.84
N ARG A 918 -49.72 -0.77 1.29
CA ARG A 918 -48.42 -0.82 2.00
C ARG A 918 -47.37 0.07 1.35
N TYR A 919 -46.76 0.93 2.18
CA TYR A 919 -45.56 1.70 1.85
C TYR A 919 -44.34 0.77 1.85
N VAL A 920 -43.58 0.72 0.75
CA VAL A 920 -42.29 0.01 0.64
C VAL A 920 -41.18 1.04 0.77
N ASN A 921 -40.15 0.78 1.59
CA ASN A 921 -39.03 1.71 1.75
C ASN A 921 -38.03 1.58 0.57
N VAL A 922 -37.13 2.55 0.47
CA VAL A 922 -36.19 2.69 -0.65
C VAL A 922 -35.19 1.53 -0.73
N GLU A 923 -34.74 1.00 0.42
CA GLU A 923 -33.83 -0.14 0.49
C GLU A 923 -34.48 -1.47 0.06
N GLU A 924 -35.73 -1.68 0.45
CA GLU A 924 -36.51 -2.86 0.04
C GLU A 924 -36.81 -2.82 -1.47
N ALA A 925 -37.07 -1.63 -2.03
CA ALA A 925 -37.23 -1.46 -3.47
C ALA A 925 -35.94 -1.76 -4.25
N ASP A 926 -34.79 -1.27 -3.78
CA ASP A 926 -33.47 -1.58 -4.36
C ASP A 926 -33.16 -3.07 -4.32
N SER A 927 -33.34 -3.71 -3.15
CA SER A 927 -33.09 -5.14 -2.98
C SER A 927 -33.97 -5.99 -3.91
N ARG A 928 -35.25 -5.62 -4.09
CA ARG A 928 -36.14 -6.28 -5.08
C ARG A 928 -35.68 -6.08 -6.52
N ALA A 929 -35.18 -4.89 -6.88
CA ALA A 929 -34.67 -4.63 -8.22
C ALA A 929 -33.44 -5.51 -8.52
N ARG A 930 -32.49 -5.58 -7.57
CA ARG A 930 -31.30 -6.44 -7.64
C ARG A 930 -31.68 -7.93 -7.79
N ALA A 931 -32.63 -8.41 -6.98
CA ALA A 931 -33.12 -9.78 -7.09
C ALA A 931 -33.80 -10.05 -8.45
N GLY A 932 -34.46 -9.04 -9.04
CA GLY A 932 -35.02 -9.11 -10.38
C GLY A 932 -33.95 -9.30 -11.46
N VAL A 933 -32.81 -8.62 -11.36
CA VAL A 933 -31.65 -8.80 -12.25
C VAL A 933 -31.16 -10.24 -12.19
N TRP A 934 -30.96 -10.77 -10.98
CA TRP A 934 -30.48 -12.15 -10.79
C TRP A 934 -31.42 -13.20 -11.37
N ARG A 935 -32.73 -13.12 -11.10
CA ARG A 935 -33.71 -14.07 -11.67
C ARG A 935 -33.75 -14.02 -13.20
N ARG A 936 -33.55 -12.86 -13.80
CA ARG A 936 -33.49 -12.72 -15.26
C ARG A 936 -32.24 -13.36 -15.83
N LEU A 937 -31.08 -13.11 -15.22
CA LEU A 937 -29.83 -13.76 -15.60
C LEU A 937 -29.93 -15.29 -15.44
N ALA A 938 -30.55 -15.79 -14.38
CA ALA A 938 -30.79 -17.22 -14.17
C ALA A 938 -31.62 -17.85 -15.31
N SER A 939 -32.69 -17.16 -15.73
CA SER A 939 -33.57 -17.61 -16.82
C SER A 939 -32.85 -17.58 -18.18
N GLU A 940 -32.02 -16.57 -18.42
CA GLU A 940 -31.19 -16.48 -19.61
C GLU A 940 -30.11 -17.55 -19.66
N TYR A 941 -29.50 -17.87 -18.52
CA TYR A 941 -28.52 -18.93 -18.37
C TYR A 941 -29.13 -20.30 -18.72
N ARG A 942 -30.38 -20.55 -18.30
CA ARG A 942 -31.15 -21.77 -18.68
C ARG A 942 -31.62 -21.79 -20.14
N GLY A 943 -31.48 -20.68 -20.88
CA GLY A 943 -32.01 -20.56 -22.25
C GLY A 943 -33.54 -20.44 -22.33
N GLU A 944 -34.21 -20.09 -21.24
CA GLU A 944 -35.68 -20.03 -21.13
C GLU A 944 -36.27 -18.74 -21.75
N VAL A 945 -35.44 -17.71 -21.95
CA VAL A 945 -35.88 -16.43 -22.53
C VAL A 945 -35.68 -16.45 -24.06
N SER A 946 -36.79 -16.63 -24.80
CA SER A 946 -36.82 -16.43 -26.25
C SER A 946 -36.57 -14.97 -26.59
N ARG A 947 -35.61 -14.71 -27.48
CA ARG A 947 -35.30 -13.38 -28.02
C ARG A 947 -36.55 -12.77 -28.68
N SER A 948 -37.13 -11.73 -28.08
CA SER A 948 -38.10 -10.83 -28.72
C SER A 948 -37.64 -9.39 -28.58
#